data_AF-A0A7X2V8Q1-F1
#
_entry.id   AF-A0A7X2V8Q1-F1
#
_cell.length_a   1.000
_cell.length_b   1.000
_cell.length_c   1.000
_cell.angle_alpha   90.00
_cell.angle_beta   90.00
_cell.angle_gamma   90.00
#
_symmetry.space_group_name_H-M   'P 1'
#
loop_
_entity.id
_entity.type
_entity.pdbx_description
1 polymer ?
#
loop_
_entity_poly.entity_id
_entity_poly.type
_entity_poly.pdbx_seq_one_letter_code
_entity_poly.pdbx_strand_id
1 'polypeptide(L)'
;MAKAFDQTLPEQPTYTSIKPTRITYNTQAGTTQIIALARENKFHEAIFQGAAATFQTDWFHGLKEGSRRAYSDAIRRFIDWVNETGYESTDINRYDCLKAYEAHCMNQQSQKRSPLECLTTVMNKALASPGLTNEDFSYLKTLLRVSKPSKSENVQPYTLTDWFNLPWLRSVLGEQKYLQLESPSRLFLSFRVTIAETLLHLLDVRSEWQEHPITTFEEPACGKNWFRKWNYKILRRFGSFDSAGQPRDAWTELLWLDLVRPSDRKSIKTLLSQSCIESLVSGPWVCGQRIRSWARSPTIFHPDYQHVYSPLEERLMAWLVACEAVQPTDILKLKTTDYALEFNQSGRLIAMECCYYKGRASSTRQPAILMASDCWTKAQYRYFTGLPVSSPVFQFNVMSEKAMPDIREGFAQQGDISFLWRIWELPSVKRRIDAALRRAGASSIFLDAALALTQGSEPVGIFAKTPESNIGAYRETVARSLPQHIFSLTHVKTTAVHAGSDRYRDSDLINHHSHTSATEKHAYLTDANKDFVNRAGRVTRLVLNDLQNVVYRPSVSAMAAAVNDLELSTRVVEATGSEDIRVHSLDQSIERIQNDDIILVPDTVEQALLFIHTIAEAEARLPQMLAVRPDWVERTLLIRVEWMTRNLARMRSAAEAQKQYADLKPHLPNLFDYLLETVE
;
A
#
# COMPACT_ATOMS: atom_id res chain seq x y z
N MET A 1 54.85 30.53 -10.87
CA MET A 1 54.40 30.61 -9.47
C MET A 1 52.90 30.82 -9.47
N ALA A 2 52.12 29.75 -9.29
CA ALA A 2 50.67 29.84 -9.17
C ALA A 2 50.34 30.18 -7.70
N LYS A 3 49.65 31.30 -7.45
CA LYS A 3 49.10 31.58 -6.12
C LYS A 3 48.01 30.55 -5.83
N ALA A 4 48.00 30.01 -4.62
CA ALA A 4 46.98 29.06 -4.18
C ALA A 4 45.58 29.71 -4.30
N PHE A 5 44.63 28.95 -4.84
CA PHE A 5 43.23 29.34 -5.07
C PHE A 5 42.55 29.93 -3.82
N ASP A 6 43.00 29.53 -2.64
CA ASP A 6 42.52 30.03 -1.35
C ASP A 6 42.73 31.53 -1.14
N GLN A 7 43.70 32.15 -1.82
CA GLN A 7 43.96 33.61 -1.73
C GLN A 7 43.07 34.45 -2.67
N THR A 8 42.21 33.82 -3.47
CA THR A 8 41.30 34.51 -4.43
C THR A 8 39.84 34.52 -3.99
N LEU A 9 39.52 33.92 -2.83
CA LEU A 9 38.17 34.00 -2.28
C LEU A 9 37.99 35.36 -1.59
N PRO A 10 36.91 36.11 -1.89
CA PRO A 10 36.59 37.33 -1.15
C PRO A 10 36.39 37.00 0.33
N GLU A 11 36.92 37.84 1.22
CA GLU A 11 36.66 37.72 2.66
C GLU A 11 35.15 37.70 2.88
N GLN A 12 34.66 36.67 3.62
CA GLN A 12 33.24 36.57 3.93
C GLN A 12 32.80 37.84 4.66
N PRO A 13 31.66 38.46 4.28
CA PRO A 13 31.19 39.65 4.97
C PRO A 13 30.99 39.34 6.45
N THR A 14 31.68 40.09 7.30
CA THR A 14 31.50 40.06 8.74
C THR A 14 30.09 40.57 9.04
N TYR A 15 29.14 39.65 9.18
CA TYR A 15 27.80 39.98 9.67
C TYR A 15 27.96 40.56 11.07
N THR A 16 27.67 41.86 11.21
CA THR A 16 27.55 42.51 12.50
C THR A 16 26.41 41.82 13.25
N SER A 17 26.77 40.99 14.24
CA SER A 17 25.84 40.21 15.06
C SER A 17 25.06 41.15 15.98
N ILE A 18 24.06 41.83 15.42
CA ILE A 18 23.00 42.43 16.23
C ILE A 18 22.09 41.27 16.61
N LYS A 19 22.13 40.83 17.88
CA LYS A 19 21.18 39.84 18.39
C LYS A 19 19.77 40.43 18.27
N PRO A 20 18.88 39.90 17.39
CA PRO A 20 17.50 40.36 17.31
C PRO A 20 16.83 40.21 18.67
N THR A 21 16.10 41.24 19.08
CA THR A 21 15.27 41.26 20.30
C THR A 21 13.79 40.98 20.00
N ARG A 22 13.40 41.08 18.72
CA ARG A 22 12.03 40.84 18.23
C ARG A 22 12.06 40.31 16.81
N ILE A 23 11.11 39.45 16.47
CA ILE A 23 10.83 38.99 15.09
C ILE A 23 9.45 39.54 14.69
N THR A 24 9.35 40.15 13.51
CA THR A 24 8.09 40.67 12.99
C THR A 24 7.64 39.91 11.75
N TYR A 25 6.34 39.63 11.63
CA TYR A 25 5.75 39.05 10.42
C TYR A 25 4.28 39.47 10.26
N ASN A 26 3.74 39.36 9.05
CA ASN A 26 2.36 39.74 8.74
C ASN A 26 1.42 38.51 8.70
N THR A 27 0.25 38.63 9.31
CA THR A 27 -0.77 37.57 9.31
C THR A 27 -1.61 37.58 8.03
N GLN A 28 -2.53 36.61 7.90
CA GLN A 28 -3.49 36.56 6.79
C GLN A 28 -4.45 37.76 6.75
N ALA A 29 -4.74 38.38 7.89
CA ALA A 29 -5.56 39.58 7.97
C ALA A 29 -4.76 40.86 7.66
N GLY A 30 -3.47 40.75 7.32
CA GLY A 30 -2.58 41.90 7.09
C GLY A 30 -2.10 42.57 8.37
N THR A 31 -2.36 41.99 9.56
CA THR A 31 -1.87 42.54 10.83
C THR A 31 -0.43 42.12 11.08
N THR A 32 0.41 43.05 11.54
CA THR A 32 1.79 42.76 11.94
C THR A 32 1.82 42.19 13.35
N GLN A 33 2.39 41.00 13.50
CA GLN A 33 2.61 40.32 14.78
C GLN A 33 4.09 40.42 15.17
N ILE A 34 4.34 40.46 16.48
CA ILE A 34 5.68 40.57 17.06
C ILE A 34 5.92 39.35 17.95
N ILE A 35 7.01 38.64 17.71
CA ILE A 35 7.49 37.56 18.55
C ILE A 35 8.65 38.10 19.40
N ALA A 36 8.52 38.04 20.72
CA ALA A 36 9.56 38.45 21.65
C ALA A 36 9.54 37.55 22.89
N LEU A 37 10.72 37.26 23.43
CA LEU A 37 10.84 36.58 24.72
C LEU A 37 10.57 37.58 25.85
N ALA A 38 9.75 37.19 26.82
CA ALA A 38 9.42 38.04 27.97
C ALA A 38 10.44 37.91 29.11
N ARG A 39 11.23 36.82 29.15
CA ARG A 39 12.22 36.52 30.19
C ARG A 39 13.53 36.08 29.57
N GLU A 40 14.63 36.45 30.22
CA GLU A 40 15.97 36.00 29.84
C GLU A 40 16.16 34.52 30.21
N ASN A 41 16.50 33.72 29.21
CA ASN A 41 16.82 32.32 29.38
C ASN A 41 17.71 31.88 28.21
N LYS A 42 18.97 31.54 28.50
CA LYS A 42 19.98 31.21 27.48
C LYS A 42 19.52 30.15 26.46
N PHE A 43 18.69 29.18 26.88
CA PHE A 43 18.22 28.11 26.00
C PHE A 43 17.04 28.54 25.11
N HIS A 44 16.10 29.32 25.65
CA HIS A 44 15.01 29.88 24.86
C HIS A 44 15.52 30.95 23.88
N GLU A 45 16.52 31.72 24.31
CA GLU A 45 17.25 32.64 23.44
C GLU A 45 17.91 31.91 22.28
N ALA A 46 18.60 30.79 22.51
CA ALA A 46 19.18 30.00 21.42
C ALA A 46 18.14 29.56 20.37
N ILE A 47 16.95 29.13 20.81
CA ILE A 47 15.82 28.78 19.91
C ILE A 47 15.31 30.01 19.16
N PHE A 48 15.14 31.13 19.86
CA PHE A 48 14.68 32.38 19.26
C PHE A 48 15.67 32.93 18.22
N GLN A 49 16.97 32.94 18.55
CA GLN A 49 18.04 33.36 17.65
C GLN A 49 18.12 32.44 16.43
N GLY A 50 17.98 31.12 16.61
CA GLY A 50 17.90 30.18 15.51
C GLY A 50 16.72 30.46 14.57
N ALA A 51 15.55 30.78 15.11
CA ALA A 51 14.38 31.14 14.32
C ALA A 51 14.61 32.44 13.54
N ALA A 52 15.11 33.47 14.21
CA ALA A 52 15.39 34.77 13.60
C ALA A 52 16.41 34.64 12.46
N ALA A 53 17.50 33.89 12.68
CA ALA A 53 18.51 33.61 11.67
C ALA A 53 17.93 32.86 10.46
N THR A 54 17.02 31.92 10.69
CA THR A 54 16.35 31.17 9.61
C THR A 54 15.46 32.06 8.75
N PHE A 55 14.74 32.99 9.35
CA PHE A 55 13.81 33.87 8.63
C PHE A 55 14.51 34.90 7.73
N GLN A 56 15.82 35.08 7.89
CA GLN A 56 16.66 35.91 7.00
C GLN A 56 17.31 35.11 5.86
N THR A 57 17.07 33.80 5.76
CA THR A 57 17.69 32.96 4.73
C THR A 57 16.95 33.02 3.40
N ASP A 58 17.69 32.83 2.30
CA ASP A 58 17.12 32.66 0.96
C ASP A 58 16.08 31.54 0.89
N TRP A 59 16.29 30.47 1.66
CA TRP A 59 15.32 29.39 1.79
C TRP A 59 13.96 29.91 2.27
N PHE A 60 13.93 30.73 3.32
CA PHE A 60 12.68 31.26 3.85
C PHE A 60 12.03 32.23 2.88
N HIS A 61 12.81 33.14 2.27
CA HIS A 61 12.31 34.10 1.28
C HIS A 61 11.78 33.44 0.00
N GLY A 62 12.32 32.28 -0.40
CA GLY A 62 11.84 31.49 -1.53
C GLY A 62 10.52 30.74 -1.29
N LEU A 63 9.99 30.73 -0.05
CA LEU A 63 8.73 30.06 0.28
C LEU A 63 7.51 30.89 -0.14
N LYS A 64 6.42 30.19 -0.50
CA LYS A 64 5.09 30.79 -0.68
C LYS A 64 4.65 31.50 0.61
N GLU A 65 3.91 32.60 0.46
CA GLU A 65 3.42 33.43 1.57
C GLU A 65 2.67 32.64 2.65
N GLY A 66 1.86 31.64 2.26
CA GLY A 66 1.18 30.75 3.21
C GLY A 66 2.15 29.93 4.07
N SER A 67 3.24 29.43 3.47
CA SER A 67 4.26 28.64 4.17
C SER A 67 5.11 29.49 5.10
N ARG A 68 5.51 30.70 4.67
CA ARG A 68 6.24 31.64 5.54
C ARG A 68 5.43 31.94 6.80
N ARG A 69 4.15 32.27 6.64
CA ARG A 69 3.22 32.51 7.76
C ARG A 69 3.08 31.31 8.68
N ALA A 70 2.89 30.10 8.14
CA ALA A 70 2.76 28.90 8.95
C ALA A 70 3.99 28.65 9.84
N TYR A 71 5.20 28.86 9.32
CA TYR A 71 6.43 28.72 10.11
C TYR A 71 6.58 29.84 11.16
N SER A 72 6.28 31.09 10.82
CA SER A 72 6.30 32.20 11.77
C SER A 72 5.25 32.03 12.88
N ASP A 73 4.04 31.60 12.54
CA ASP A 73 2.98 31.28 13.50
C ASP A 73 3.37 30.14 14.45
N ALA A 74 4.05 29.11 13.94
CA ALA A 74 4.51 27.99 14.77
C ALA A 74 5.53 28.45 15.83
N ILE A 75 6.50 29.28 15.42
CA ILE A 75 7.49 29.87 16.34
C ILE A 75 6.79 30.79 17.34
N ARG A 76 5.87 31.65 16.88
CA ARG A 76 5.11 32.54 17.76
C ARG A 76 4.37 31.76 18.84
N ARG A 77 3.59 30.74 18.47
CA ARG A 77 2.83 29.94 19.44
C ARG A 77 3.70 29.27 20.50
N PHE A 78 4.90 28.81 20.11
CA PHE A 78 5.86 28.27 21.06
C PHE A 78 6.37 29.34 22.03
N ILE A 79 6.77 30.51 21.52
CA ILE A 79 7.29 31.60 22.36
C ILE A 79 6.19 32.17 23.27
N ASP A 80 4.98 32.33 22.75
CA ASP A 80 3.81 32.75 23.54
C ASP A 80 3.55 31.75 24.67
N TRP A 81 3.59 30.43 24.39
CA TRP A 81 3.47 29.41 25.43
C TRP A 81 4.57 29.53 26.48
N VAL A 82 5.84 29.66 26.09
CA VAL A 82 6.96 29.85 27.04
C VAL A 82 6.71 31.07 27.93
N ASN A 83 6.28 32.18 27.35
CA ASN A 83 6.01 33.43 28.05
C ASN A 83 4.81 33.33 29.00
N GLU A 84 3.71 32.72 28.55
CA GLU A 84 2.45 32.59 29.27
C GLU A 84 2.55 31.61 30.44
N THR A 85 3.20 30.46 30.24
CA THR A 85 3.36 29.46 31.31
C THR A 85 4.54 29.75 32.21
N GLY A 86 5.43 30.68 31.82
CA GLY A 86 6.68 30.94 32.51
C GLY A 86 7.59 29.71 32.57
N TYR A 87 7.58 28.88 31.52
CA TYR A 87 8.40 27.66 31.48
C TYR A 87 9.88 28.03 31.59
N GLU A 88 10.65 27.35 32.44
CA GLU A 88 12.08 27.61 32.63
C GLU A 88 12.93 26.40 32.27
N SER A 89 13.84 26.61 31.31
CA SER A 89 14.88 25.65 30.96
C SER A 89 16.13 25.91 31.82
N THR A 90 16.52 24.93 32.62
CA THR A 90 17.73 24.87 33.44
C THR A 90 18.74 23.93 32.80
N ASP A 91 19.99 23.87 33.30
CA ASP A 91 21.00 22.97 32.76
C ASP A 91 20.60 21.48 32.82
N ILE A 92 19.67 21.10 33.70
CA ILE A 92 19.17 19.73 33.87
C ILE A 92 18.12 19.37 32.81
N ASN A 93 17.13 20.25 32.58
CA ASN A 93 15.97 19.98 31.70
C ASN A 93 16.03 20.76 30.37
N ARG A 94 17.19 21.32 30.01
CA ARG A 94 17.39 22.17 28.83
C ARG A 94 16.94 21.57 27.50
N TYR A 95 16.86 20.24 27.41
CA TYR A 95 16.45 19.55 26.19
C TYR A 95 14.96 19.15 26.16
N ASP A 96 14.22 19.41 27.24
CA ASP A 96 12.84 18.98 27.38
C ASP A 96 11.83 20.01 26.86
N CYS A 97 12.25 21.26 26.65
CA CYS A 97 11.35 22.39 26.35
C CYS A 97 10.42 22.15 25.16
N LEU A 98 10.93 21.59 24.05
CA LEU A 98 10.10 21.25 22.89
C LEU A 98 9.14 20.11 23.20
N LYS A 99 9.57 19.10 23.96
CA LYS A 99 8.71 17.96 24.34
C LYS A 99 7.64 18.35 25.36
N ALA A 100 7.95 19.25 26.28
CA ALA A 100 6.99 19.83 27.19
C ALA A 100 5.92 20.65 26.44
N TYR A 101 6.33 21.45 25.44
CA TYR A 101 5.40 22.16 24.57
C TYR A 101 4.52 21.21 23.76
N GLU A 102 5.11 20.16 23.17
CA GLU A 102 4.36 19.13 22.45
C GLU A 102 3.31 18.47 23.37
N ALA A 103 3.70 18.09 24.59
CA ALA A 103 2.78 17.50 25.56
C ALA A 103 1.64 18.47 25.94
N HIS A 104 1.93 19.76 26.10
CA HIS A 104 0.91 20.79 26.35
C HIS A 104 -0.10 20.88 25.19
N CYS A 105 0.37 20.99 23.95
CA CYS A 105 -0.51 21.05 22.78
C CYS A 105 -1.33 19.77 22.56
N MET A 106 -0.71 18.61 22.74
CA MET A 106 -1.37 17.32 22.49
C MET A 106 -2.36 16.98 23.60
N ASN A 107 -1.98 17.14 24.88
CA ASN A 107 -2.79 16.70 26.01
C ASN A 107 -3.80 17.76 26.46
N GLN A 108 -3.41 19.04 26.49
CA GLN A 108 -4.27 20.11 27.03
C GLN A 108 -5.09 20.80 25.94
N GLN A 109 -4.54 20.94 24.73
CA GLN A 109 -5.26 21.53 23.58
C GLN A 109 -5.86 20.47 22.63
N SER A 110 -5.71 19.17 22.95
CA SER A 110 -6.25 18.06 22.15
C SER A 110 -5.86 18.12 20.66
N GLN A 111 -4.66 18.61 20.35
CA GLN A 111 -4.19 18.65 18.96
C GLN A 111 -3.91 17.24 18.45
N LYS A 112 -4.31 16.94 17.20
CA LYS A 112 -4.11 15.62 16.58
C LYS A 112 -2.72 15.41 15.97
N ARG A 113 -1.95 16.48 15.80
CA ARG A 113 -0.62 16.46 15.16
C ARG A 113 0.37 17.20 16.05
N SER A 114 1.60 16.69 16.08
CA SER A 114 2.69 17.32 16.80
C SER A 114 2.96 18.73 16.25
N PRO A 115 3.02 19.77 17.11
CA PRO A 115 3.45 21.10 16.70
C PRO A 115 4.95 21.17 16.39
N LEU A 116 5.72 20.12 16.69
CA LEU A 116 7.18 20.10 16.51
C LEU A 116 7.61 19.95 15.06
N GLU A 117 6.76 19.48 14.13
CA GLU A 117 7.13 19.35 12.71
C GLU A 117 7.61 20.69 12.11
N CYS A 118 6.86 21.77 12.36
CA CYS A 118 7.23 23.10 11.88
C CYS A 118 8.44 23.66 12.64
N LEU A 119 8.47 23.53 13.97
CA LEU A 119 9.56 24.04 14.80
C LEU A 119 10.90 23.37 14.45
N THR A 120 10.91 22.05 14.35
CA THR A 120 12.12 21.29 13.99
C THR A 120 12.58 21.62 12.57
N THR A 121 11.67 21.89 11.63
CA THR A 121 12.06 22.33 10.28
C THR A 121 12.78 23.68 10.30
N VAL A 122 12.24 24.66 11.03
CA VAL A 122 12.89 25.97 11.19
C VAL A 122 14.26 25.82 11.87
N MET A 123 14.33 25.07 12.97
CA MET A 123 15.59 24.87 13.70
C MET A 123 16.65 24.09 12.90
N ASN A 124 16.25 23.09 12.10
CA ASN A 124 17.19 22.39 11.21
C ASN A 124 17.78 23.33 10.15
N LYS A 125 16.99 24.31 9.68
CA LYS A 125 17.48 25.35 8.77
C LYS A 125 18.38 26.34 9.49
N ALA A 126 18.10 26.64 10.76
CA ALA A 126 18.95 27.48 11.59
C ALA A 126 20.38 26.93 11.72
N LEU A 127 20.56 25.61 11.80
CA LEU A 127 21.88 24.96 11.86
C LEU A 127 22.75 25.22 10.62
N ALA A 128 22.15 25.61 9.49
CA ALA A 128 22.89 26.00 8.28
C ALA A 128 23.15 27.51 8.19
N SER A 129 22.61 28.31 9.11
CA SER A 129 22.74 29.77 9.11
C SER A 129 24.02 30.22 9.82
N PRO A 130 24.77 31.18 9.26
CA PRO A 130 26.04 31.66 9.83
C PRO A 130 25.87 32.53 11.09
N GLY A 131 24.64 32.80 11.54
CA GLY A 131 24.32 33.70 12.65
C GLY A 131 24.27 33.08 14.05
N LEU A 132 24.56 31.77 14.18
CA LEU A 132 24.53 31.06 15.47
C LEU A 132 25.91 30.99 16.12
N THR A 133 25.97 31.09 17.45
CA THR A 133 27.20 30.79 18.19
C THR A 133 27.48 29.28 18.20
N ASN A 134 28.73 28.87 18.44
CA ASN A 134 29.07 27.44 18.54
C ASN A 134 28.31 26.72 19.67
N GLU A 135 28.04 27.42 20.77
CA GLU A 135 27.28 26.90 21.91
C GLU A 135 25.80 26.70 21.53
N ASP A 136 25.18 27.70 20.90
CA ASP A 136 23.79 27.61 20.41
C ASP A 136 23.64 26.50 19.37
N PHE A 137 24.60 26.39 18.44
CA PHE A 137 24.63 25.33 17.44
C PHE A 137 24.66 23.95 18.08
N SER A 138 25.55 23.72 19.05
CA SER A 138 25.67 22.44 19.77
C SER A 138 24.41 22.11 20.56
N TYR A 139 23.84 23.12 21.23
CA TYR A 139 22.58 23.01 21.96
C TYR A 139 21.42 22.62 21.03
N LEU A 140 21.16 23.39 19.98
CA LEU A 140 20.07 23.14 19.03
C LEU A 140 20.21 21.79 18.32
N LYS A 141 21.43 21.41 17.92
CA LYS A 141 21.69 20.10 17.31
C LYS A 141 21.31 18.95 18.25
N THR A 142 21.65 19.08 19.54
CA THR A 142 21.32 18.07 20.54
C THR A 142 19.82 18.07 20.87
N LEU A 143 19.21 19.25 21.03
CA LEU A 143 17.78 19.45 21.25
C LEU A 143 16.95 18.76 20.15
N LEU A 144 17.31 18.96 18.88
CA LEU A 144 16.62 18.35 17.74
C LEU A 144 16.77 16.83 17.68
N ARG A 145 17.92 16.31 18.11
CA ARG A 145 18.15 14.86 18.14
C ARG A 145 17.21 14.15 19.11
N VAL A 146 16.93 14.78 20.26
CA VAL A 146 16.10 14.19 21.34
C VAL A 146 14.63 14.61 21.25
N SER A 147 14.31 15.74 20.62
CA SER A 147 12.95 16.27 20.46
C SER A 147 12.29 15.82 19.15
N LYS A 148 12.31 14.51 18.85
CA LYS A 148 11.66 13.98 17.64
C LYS A 148 10.14 14.11 17.76
N PRO A 149 9.41 14.69 16.78
CA PRO A 149 7.95 14.81 16.84
C PRO A 149 7.28 13.47 17.16
N SER A 150 6.31 13.49 18.07
CA SER A 150 5.49 12.32 18.38
C SER A 150 4.77 11.86 17.11
N LYS A 151 4.83 10.55 16.83
CA LYS A 151 4.12 9.97 15.68
C LYS A 151 2.63 10.19 15.93
N SER A 152 1.95 10.81 14.97
CA SER A 152 0.48 10.80 14.96
C SER A 152 0.01 9.35 14.93
N GLU A 153 -1.20 9.07 15.45
CA GLU A 153 -1.89 7.81 15.16
C GLU A 153 -1.75 7.54 13.65
N ASN A 154 -1.32 6.32 13.30
CA ASN A 154 -1.09 5.93 11.92
C ASN A 154 -2.30 6.38 11.10
N VAL A 155 -2.08 7.33 10.18
CA VAL A 155 -3.13 7.80 9.29
C VAL A 155 -3.66 6.57 8.57
N GLN A 156 -4.91 6.17 8.89
CA GLN A 156 -5.59 5.07 8.21
C GLN A 156 -5.43 5.30 6.70
N PRO A 157 -4.75 4.39 5.98
CA PRO A 157 -4.55 4.55 4.56
C PRO A 157 -5.92 4.55 3.89
N TYR A 158 -6.17 5.51 3.00
CA TYR A 158 -7.38 5.52 2.18
C TYR A 158 -7.11 4.67 0.95
N THR A 159 -7.64 3.45 0.86
CA THR A 159 -7.53 2.56 -0.31
C THR A 159 -8.88 2.38 -1.01
N LEU A 160 -8.87 1.86 -2.24
CA LEU A 160 -10.08 1.47 -2.94
C LEU A 160 -10.82 0.35 -2.18
N THR A 161 -10.09 -0.54 -1.52
CA THR A 161 -10.68 -1.57 -0.64
C THR A 161 -11.49 -0.93 0.48
N ASP A 162 -10.94 0.10 1.14
CA ASP A 162 -11.67 0.83 2.20
C ASP A 162 -12.88 1.60 1.64
N TRP A 163 -12.76 2.14 0.43
CA TRP A 163 -13.87 2.85 -0.22
C TRP A 163 -15.04 1.92 -0.58
N PHE A 164 -14.75 0.68 -1.00
CA PHE A 164 -15.74 -0.35 -1.28
C PHE A 164 -16.21 -1.12 -0.04
N ASN A 165 -15.71 -0.80 1.16
CA ASN A 165 -16.11 -1.44 2.42
C ASN A 165 -17.51 -0.99 2.86
N LEU A 166 -18.51 -1.39 2.09
CA LEU A 166 -19.92 -1.12 2.29
C LEU A 166 -20.59 -2.43 2.73
N PRO A 167 -21.07 -2.54 3.98
CA PRO A 167 -21.59 -3.81 4.51
C PRO A 167 -22.69 -4.44 3.65
N TRP A 168 -23.57 -3.62 3.08
CA TRP A 168 -24.67 -4.07 2.24
C TRP A 168 -24.22 -4.61 0.87
N LEU A 169 -23.05 -4.19 0.36
CA LEU A 169 -22.53 -4.59 -0.95
C LEU A 169 -22.25 -6.10 -1.00
N ARG A 170 -21.91 -6.70 0.15
CA ARG A 170 -21.73 -8.15 0.32
C ARG A 170 -22.96 -8.94 -0.09
N SER A 171 -24.16 -8.46 0.25
CA SER A 171 -25.42 -9.11 -0.11
C SER A 171 -25.72 -9.07 -1.62
N VAL A 172 -25.19 -8.07 -2.32
CA VAL A 172 -25.42 -7.85 -3.76
C VAL A 172 -24.39 -8.59 -4.60
N LEU A 173 -23.11 -8.51 -4.23
CA LEU A 173 -22.02 -9.17 -4.97
C LEU A 173 -21.92 -10.67 -4.67
N GLY A 174 -22.43 -11.10 -3.52
CA GLY A 174 -22.18 -12.41 -2.96
C GLY A 174 -20.83 -12.50 -2.24
N GLU A 175 -20.73 -13.46 -1.34
CA GLU A 175 -19.59 -13.66 -0.43
C GLU A 175 -18.25 -13.68 -1.16
N GLN A 176 -18.14 -14.53 -2.17
CA GLN A 176 -16.89 -14.80 -2.85
C GLN A 176 -16.33 -13.55 -3.55
N LYS A 177 -17.19 -12.77 -4.23
CA LYS A 177 -16.77 -11.54 -4.90
C LYS A 177 -16.45 -10.45 -3.87
N TYR A 178 -17.26 -10.31 -2.82
CA TYR A 178 -16.99 -9.33 -1.76
C TYR A 178 -15.62 -9.55 -1.11
N LEU A 179 -15.26 -10.80 -0.78
CA LEU A 179 -13.94 -11.12 -0.22
C LEU A 179 -12.79 -10.82 -1.20
N GLN A 180 -13.02 -10.82 -2.52
CA GLN A 180 -11.99 -10.42 -3.48
C GLN A 180 -11.66 -8.92 -3.42
N LEU A 181 -12.57 -8.07 -2.93
CA LEU A 181 -12.33 -6.64 -2.74
C LEU A 181 -11.27 -6.38 -1.66
N GLU A 182 -11.10 -7.32 -0.72
CA GLU A 182 -10.09 -7.24 0.34
C GLU A 182 -8.65 -7.43 -0.18
N SER A 183 -8.46 -7.86 -1.43
CA SER A 183 -7.13 -7.96 -2.05
C SER A 183 -6.84 -6.73 -2.90
N PRO A 184 -6.02 -5.77 -2.39
CA PRO A 184 -5.52 -4.65 -3.16
C PRO A 184 -5.00 -5.05 -4.54
N SER A 185 -4.22 -6.13 -4.68
CA SER A 185 -3.67 -6.56 -5.98
C SER A 185 -4.76 -6.91 -6.99
N ARG A 186 -5.78 -7.68 -6.59
CA ARG A 186 -6.88 -8.07 -7.49
C ARG A 186 -7.76 -6.89 -7.88
N LEU A 187 -8.14 -6.08 -6.88
CA LEU A 187 -8.95 -4.89 -7.08
C LEU A 187 -8.22 -3.86 -7.96
N PHE A 188 -6.94 -3.63 -7.70
CA PHE A 188 -6.10 -2.71 -8.46
C PHE A 188 -5.97 -3.09 -9.93
N LEU A 189 -5.68 -4.36 -10.24
CA LEU A 189 -5.55 -4.80 -11.62
C LEU A 189 -6.89 -4.71 -12.35
N SER A 190 -7.98 -5.13 -11.69
CA SER A 190 -9.35 -5.00 -12.22
C SER A 190 -9.71 -3.54 -12.52
N PHE A 191 -9.41 -2.63 -11.58
CA PHE A 191 -9.59 -1.20 -11.73
C PHE A 191 -8.80 -0.65 -12.91
N ARG A 192 -7.49 -0.89 -12.95
CA ARG A 192 -6.58 -0.34 -13.97
C ARG A 192 -6.99 -0.74 -15.38
N VAL A 193 -7.36 -2.01 -15.60
CA VAL A 193 -7.85 -2.50 -16.89
C VAL A 193 -9.19 -1.87 -17.26
N THR A 194 -10.13 -1.79 -16.31
CA THR A 194 -11.45 -1.20 -16.54
C THR A 194 -11.32 0.27 -16.96
N ILE A 195 -10.51 1.06 -16.25
CA ILE A 195 -10.28 2.47 -16.58
C ILE A 195 -9.56 2.62 -17.93
N ALA A 196 -8.55 1.79 -18.21
CA ALA A 196 -7.79 1.84 -19.46
C ALA A 196 -8.67 1.57 -20.68
N GLU A 197 -9.49 0.52 -20.64
CA GLU A 197 -10.37 0.17 -21.76
C GLU A 197 -11.53 1.14 -21.91
N THR A 198 -12.01 1.71 -20.80
CA THR A 198 -13.00 2.80 -20.86
C THR A 198 -12.40 4.02 -21.54
N LEU A 199 -11.18 4.42 -21.18
CA LEU A 199 -10.48 5.54 -21.82
C LEU A 199 -10.22 5.25 -23.30
N LEU A 200 -9.72 4.06 -23.65
CA LEU A 200 -9.51 3.68 -25.05
C LEU A 200 -10.79 3.76 -25.88
N HIS A 201 -11.92 3.33 -25.31
CA HIS A 201 -13.22 3.45 -25.97
C HIS A 201 -13.62 4.90 -26.20
N LEU A 202 -13.42 5.79 -25.23
CA LEU A 202 -13.67 7.21 -25.42
C LEU A 202 -12.71 7.85 -26.43
N LEU A 203 -11.45 7.43 -26.45
CA LEU A 203 -10.46 7.90 -27.41
C LEU A 203 -10.74 7.41 -28.84
N ASP A 204 -11.28 6.20 -29.02
CA ASP A 204 -11.81 5.72 -30.31
C ASP A 204 -12.86 6.67 -30.86
N VAL A 205 -13.88 6.92 -30.04
CA VAL A 205 -14.98 7.83 -30.39
C VAL A 205 -14.45 9.24 -30.60
N ARG A 206 -13.53 9.74 -29.78
CA ARG A 206 -12.96 11.09 -29.94
C ARG A 206 -12.25 11.28 -31.27
N SER A 207 -11.51 10.28 -31.75
CA SER A 207 -10.85 10.38 -33.06
C SER A 207 -11.87 10.65 -34.17
N GLU A 208 -13.01 9.95 -34.15
CA GLU A 208 -14.12 10.22 -35.08
C GLU A 208 -14.73 11.63 -34.88
N TRP A 209 -14.87 12.09 -33.63
CA TRP A 209 -15.42 13.42 -33.33
C TRP A 209 -14.56 14.58 -33.84
N GLN A 210 -13.24 14.42 -33.77
CA GLN A 210 -12.28 15.42 -34.22
C GLN A 210 -12.23 15.56 -35.75
N GLU A 211 -12.52 14.48 -36.49
CA GLU A 211 -12.56 14.48 -37.95
C GLU A 211 -13.81 15.17 -38.52
N HIS A 212 -14.87 15.30 -37.70
CA HIS A 212 -16.08 15.98 -38.15
C HIS A 212 -15.88 17.50 -38.24
N PRO A 213 -16.34 18.14 -39.34
CA PRO A 213 -16.17 19.58 -39.53
C PRO A 213 -16.80 20.34 -38.37
N ILE A 214 -16.13 21.41 -37.92
CA ILE A 214 -16.61 22.31 -36.86
C ILE A 214 -18.07 22.60 -37.15
N THR A 215 -18.94 22.10 -36.29
CA THR A 215 -20.36 22.42 -36.42
C THR A 215 -20.44 23.86 -35.96
N THR A 216 -20.51 24.83 -36.88
CA THR A 216 -20.52 26.26 -36.57
C THR A 216 -21.56 26.51 -35.50
N PHE A 217 -21.10 26.65 -34.27
CA PHE A 217 -21.95 26.86 -33.12
C PHE A 217 -22.08 28.36 -33.00
N GLU A 218 -23.20 28.89 -33.46
CA GLU A 218 -23.54 30.31 -33.28
C GLU A 218 -23.89 30.53 -31.80
N GLU A 219 -22.86 30.63 -30.96
CA GLU A 219 -22.94 30.95 -29.52
C GLU A 219 -23.85 32.16 -29.20
N PRO A 220 -23.79 33.28 -29.93
CA PRO A 220 -24.46 34.50 -29.49
C PRO A 220 -26.00 34.39 -29.44
N ALA A 221 -26.60 33.47 -30.20
CA ALA A 221 -28.05 33.41 -30.38
C ALA A 221 -28.78 32.40 -29.45
N CYS A 222 -28.06 31.62 -28.63
CA CYS A 222 -28.61 30.41 -28.01
C CYS A 222 -28.88 30.48 -26.49
N GLY A 223 -28.28 31.41 -25.75
CA GLY A 223 -28.54 31.64 -24.32
C GLY A 223 -28.45 30.37 -23.44
N LYS A 224 -29.14 30.37 -22.29
CA LYS A 224 -29.10 29.27 -21.28
C LYS A 224 -29.63 27.90 -21.77
N ASN A 225 -30.13 27.78 -23.01
CA ASN A 225 -30.76 26.57 -23.55
C ASN A 225 -30.07 26.03 -24.82
N TRP A 226 -28.81 26.42 -25.05
CA TRP A 226 -28.05 26.04 -26.25
C TRP A 226 -28.05 24.54 -26.54
N PHE A 227 -27.96 23.71 -25.49
CA PHE A 227 -27.95 22.25 -25.59
C PHE A 227 -29.18 21.70 -26.33
N ARG A 228 -30.35 22.37 -26.25
CA ARG A 228 -31.56 21.93 -26.97
C ARG A 228 -31.45 22.12 -28.47
N LYS A 229 -30.63 23.07 -28.92
CA LYS A 229 -30.39 23.33 -30.35
C LYS A 229 -29.21 22.51 -30.86
N TRP A 230 -28.23 22.25 -30.01
CA TRP A 230 -27.05 21.46 -30.32
C TRP A 230 -27.35 19.97 -30.37
N ASN A 231 -27.82 19.38 -29.27
CA ASN A 231 -27.86 17.92 -29.08
C ASN A 231 -28.64 17.18 -30.17
N TYR A 232 -29.85 17.65 -30.51
CA TYR A 232 -30.64 16.98 -31.55
C TYR A 232 -30.04 17.14 -32.95
N LYS A 233 -29.37 18.26 -33.25
CA LYS A 233 -28.71 18.47 -34.54
C LYS A 233 -27.52 17.54 -34.69
N ILE A 234 -26.69 17.43 -33.65
CA ILE A 234 -25.57 16.49 -33.63
C ILE A 234 -26.08 15.06 -33.77
N LEU A 235 -27.07 14.67 -32.95
CA LEU A 235 -27.65 13.33 -33.01
C LEU A 235 -28.27 13.04 -34.38
N ARG A 236 -29.00 13.99 -34.98
CA ARG A 236 -29.60 13.84 -36.31
C ARG A 236 -28.57 13.76 -37.44
N ARG A 237 -27.47 14.50 -37.31
CA ARG A 237 -26.44 14.57 -38.36
C ARG A 237 -25.53 13.35 -38.36
N PHE A 238 -25.20 12.84 -37.18
CA PHE A 238 -24.15 11.84 -37.01
C PHE A 238 -24.62 10.52 -36.40
N GLY A 239 -25.86 10.46 -35.89
CA GLY A 239 -26.42 9.23 -35.32
C GLY A 239 -26.97 8.28 -36.38
N SER A 240 -26.77 6.98 -36.16
CA SER A 240 -27.25 5.89 -37.00
C SER A 240 -28.10 4.91 -36.18
N PHE A 241 -29.40 4.81 -36.49
CA PHE A 241 -30.35 3.99 -35.75
C PHE A 241 -30.98 2.89 -36.62
N ASP A 242 -31.23 1.72 -36.04
CA ASP A 242 -31.99 0.65 -36.69
C ASP A 242 -33.51 0.94 -36.70
N SER A 243 -34.29 0.05 -37.31
CA SER A 243 -35.75 0.17 -37.37
C SER A 243 -36.43 0.12 -36.00
N ALA A 244 -35.76 -0.42 -34.97
CA ALA A 244 -36.22 -0.43 -33.58
C ALA A 244 -35.78 0.83 -32.81
N GLY A 245 -35.13 1.79 -33.46
CA GLY A 245 -34.61 3.00 -32.84
C GLY A 245 -33.39 2.76 -31.95
N GLN A 246 -32.68 1.65 -32.12
CA GLN A 246 -31.45 1.35 -31.39
C GLN A 246 -30.22 1.88 -32.14
N PRO A 247 -29.18 2.36 -31.43
CA PRO A 247 -27.90 2.70 -32.03
C PRO A 247 -27.29 1.50 -32.79
N ARG A 248 -26.79 1.72 -34.02
CA ARG A 248 -26.17 0.67 -34.85
C ARG A 248 -24.68 0.45 -34.55
N ASP A 249 -24.03 1.47 -34.01
CA ASP A 249 -22.58 1.50 -33.80
C ASP A 249 -22.22 2.14 -32.46
N ALA A 250 -20.96 1.96 -32.04
CA ALA A 250 -20.43 2.46 -30.78
C ALA A 250 -20.46 3.99 -30.68
N TRP A 251 -20.24 4.66 -31.81
CA TRP A 251 -20.32 6.12 -31.96
C TRP A 251 -21.72 6.64 -31.61
N THR A 252 -22.74 6.09 -32.26
CA THR A 252 -24.15 6.46 -32.04
C THR A 252 -24.61 6.08 -30.64
N GLU A 253 -24.12 4.96 -30.10
CA GLU A 253 -24.44 4.53 -28.73
C GLU A 253 -23.96 5.58 -27.71
N LEU A 254 -22.75 6.12 -27.88
CA LEU A 254 -22.22 7.17 -27.00
C LEU A 254 -22.92 8.52 -27.22
N LEU A 255 -23.17 8.91 -28.48
CA LEU A 255 -23.96 10.11 -28.81
C LEU A 255 -25.33 10.07 -28.13
N TRP A 256 -26.03 8.94 -28.26
CA TRP A 256 -27.31 8.69 -27.62
C TRP A 256 -27.21 8.82 -26.10
N LEU A 257 -26.18 8.21 -25.52
CA LEU A 257 -25.98 8.20 -24.07
C LEU A 257 -25.71 9.62 -23.52
N ASP A 258 -24.94 10.43 -24.24
CA ASP A 258 -24.49 11.75 -23.76
C ASP A 258 -25.50 12.88 -24.06
N LEU A 259 -26.14 12.83 -25.23
CA LEU A 259 -26.99 13.91 -25.73
C LEU A 259 -28.46 13.80 -25.28
N VAL A 260 -28.93 12.60 -24.96
CA VAL A 260 -30.33 12.33 -24.58
C VAL A 260 -30.45 12.11 -23.08
N ARG A 261 -31.41 12.80 -22.45
CA ARG A 261 -31.69 12.63 -21.02
C ARG A 261 -32.13 11.20 -20.72
N PRO A 262 -31.58 10.56 -19.68
CA PRO A 262 -31.91 9.16 -19.35
C PRO A 262 -33.42 8.92 -19.17
N SER A 263 -34.15 9.84 -18.51
CA SER A 263 -35.61 9.72 -18.33
C SER A 263 -36.41 9.71 -19.63
N ASP A 264 -35.88 10.32 -20.70
CA ASP A 264 -36.59 10.52 -21.96
C ASP A 264 -36.12 9.56 -23.07
N ARG A 265 -35.09 8.73 -22.82
CA ARG A 265 -34.52 7.81 -23.83
C ARG A 265 -35.56 6.85 -24.38
N LYS A 266 -36.41 6.27 -23.54
CA LYS A 266 -37.49 5.36 -23.98
C LYS A 266 -38.44 6.06 -24.95
N SER A 267 -38.86 7.27 -24.61
CA SER A 267 -39.77 8.07 -25.43
C SER A 267 -39.15 8.48 -26.77
N ILE A 268 -37.88 8.90 -26.78
CA ILE A 268 -37.18 9.23 -28.03
C ILE A 268 -36.93 7.99 -28.88
N LYS A 269 -36.65 6.83 -28.27
CA LYS A 269 -36.50 5.57 -29.00
C LYS A 269 -37.80 5.20 -29.73
N THR A 270 -38.94 5.33 -29.06
CA THR A 270 -40.26 5.14 -29.69
C THR A 270 -40.45 6.10 -30.86
N LEU A 271 -40.09 7.38 -30.70
CA LEU A 271 -40.17 8.36 -31.78
C LEU A 271 -39.30 7.98 -32.98
N LEU A 272 -38.05 7.53 -32.75
CA LEU A 272 -37.14 7.08 -33.80
C LEU A 272 -37.66 5.86 -34.56
N SER A 273 -38.29 4.91 -33.86
CA SER A 273 -38.89 3.74 -34.49
C SER A 273 -40.11 4.06 -35.36
N GLN A 274 -40.78 5.20 -35.11
CA GLN A 274 -41.99 5.61 -35.83
C GLN A 274 -41.72 6.59 -36.97
N SER A 275 -40.77 7.50 -36.79
CA SER A 275 -40.68 8.72 -37.59
C SER A 275 -39.28 8.98 -38.17
N CYS A 276 -38.36 8.01 -38.06
CA CYS A 276 -36.96 8.12 -38.47
C CYS A 276 -36.20 9.28 -37.79
N ILE A 277 -34.89 9.37 -38.01
CA ILE A 277 -34.01 10.33 -37.31
C ILE A 277 -34.24 11.78 -37.76
N GLU A 278 -34.73 12.00 -38.98
CA GLU A 278 -34.97 13.32 -39.56
C GLU A 278 -36.10 14.07 -38.85
N SER A 279 -36.99 13.35 -38.17
CA SER A 279 -38.10 13.91 -37.38
C SER A 279 -37.67 14.51 -36.04
N LEU A 280 -36.41 14.30 -35.63
CA LEU A 280 -35.90 14.86 -34.37
C LEU A 280 -35.87 16.39 -34.42
N VAL A 281 -36.43 17.00 -33.37
CA VAL A 281 -36.51 18.46 -33.18
C VAL A 281 -36.10 18.85 -31.76
N SER A 282 -35.82 20.14 -31.54
CA SER A 282 -35.37 20.68 -30.24
C SER A 282 -36.33 20.43 -29.05
N GLY A 283 -37.59 20.11 -29.29
CA GLY A 283 -38.57 19.75 -28.26
C GLY A 283 -39.61 18.80 -28.85
N PRO A 284 -39.30 17.50 -28.93
CA PRO A 284 -40.13 16.53 -29.64
C PRO A 284 -41.43 16.28 -28.88
N TRP A 285 -42.44 15.87 -29.64
CA TRP A 285 -43.75 15.47 -29.13
C TRP A 285 -43.85 13.95 -29.19
N VAL A 286 -44.22 13.34 -28.07
CA VAL A 286 -44.45 11.90 -27.97
C VAL A 286 -45.80 11.71 -27.28
N CYS A 287 -46.72 10.99 -27.93
CA CYS A 287 -48.07 10.73 -27.42
C CYS A 287 -48.83 12.00 -26.96
N GLY A 288 -48.73 13.09 -27.73
CA GLY A 288 -49.43 14.35 -27.42
C GLY A 288 -48.80 15.20 -26.31
N GLN A 289 -47.65 14.80 -25.75
CA GLN A 289 -46.91 15.58 -24.75
C GLN A 289 -45.55 16.03 -25.26
N ARG A 290 -45.18 17.28 -24.95
CA ARG A 290 -43.86 17.82 -25.24
C ARG A 290 -42.85 17.38 -24.18
N ILE A 291 -41.82 16.64 -24.59
CA ILE A 291 -40.80 16.11 -23.68
C ILE A 291 -39.52 16.96 -23.67
N ARG A 292 -38.77 16.91 -22.56
CA ARG A 292 -37.54 17.71 -22.34
C ARG A 292 -36.28 16.87 -22.60
N SER A 293 -36.16 16.32 -23.79
CA SER A 293 -35.33 15.15 -24.07
C SER A 293 -33.82 15.36 -24.08
N TRP A 294 -33.33 16.59 -24.12
CA TRP A 294 -31.92 16.88 -24.37
C TRP A 294 -31.13 17.15 -23.08
N ALA A 295 -29.99 16.47 -22.92
CA ALA A 295 -29.07 16.64 -21.79
C ALA A 295 -28.54 18.09 -21.72
N ARG A 296 -28.48 18.70 -20.54
CA ARG A 296 -28.10 20.13 -20.42
C ARG A 296 -26.61 20.39 -20.59
N SER A 297 -25.80 19.40 -20.23
CA SER A 297 -24.34 19.47 -20.24
C SER A 297 -23.85 18.10 -20.70
N PRO A 298 -23.69 17.91 -22.03
CA PRO A 298 -22.97 16.76 -22.57
C PRO A 298 -21.55 16.70 -21.99
N THR A 299 -21.08 15.49 -21.73
CA THR A 299 -19.77 15.23 -21.14
C THR A 299 -18.67 15.16 -22.19
N ILE A 300 -18.95 14.52 -23.33
CA ILE A 300 -17.98 14.30 -24.42
C ILE A 300 -18.31 15.24 -25.59
N PHE A 301 -19.56 15.27 -26.02
CA PHE A 301 -19.99 15.98 -27.23
C PHE A 301 -20.38 17.44 -26.95
N HIS A 302 -19.77 18.05 -25.93
CA HIS A 302 -19.88 19.49 -25.71
C HIS A 302 -19.10 20.23 -26.81
N PRO A 303 -19.60 21.36 -27.34
CA PRO A 303 -18.88 22.15 -28.35
C PRO A 303 -17.43 22.46 -27.94
N ASP A 304 -17.24 22.93 -26.70
CA ASP A 304 -15.92 23.28 -26.15
C ASP A 304 -14.93 22.10 -26.09
N TYR A 305 -15.41 20.85 -26.13
CA TYR A 305 -14.57 19.65 -26.01
C TYR A 305 -14.29 18.97 -27.36
N GLN A 306 -14.62 19.61 -28.49
CA GLN A 306 -14.35 19.03 -29.81
C GLN A 306 -12.83 18.83 -30.04
N HIS A 307 -12.01 19.80 -29.65
CA HIS A 307 -10.56 19.77 -29.88
C HIS A 307 -9.72 19.58 -28.61
N VAL A 308 -10.36 19.43 -27.46
CA VAL A 308 -9.69 19.16 -26.17
C VAL A 308 -10.35 17.98 -25.47
N TYR A 309 -9.58 17.25 -24.67
CA TYR A 309 -10.13 16.15 -23.87
C TYR A 309 -11.21 16.65 -22.91
N SER A 310 -12.26 15.86 -22.71
CA SER A 310 -13.31 16.17 -21.75
C SER A 310 -12.82 16.02 -20.31
N PRO A 311 -13.49 16.65 -19.33
CA PRO A 311 -13.20 16.43 -17.90
C PRO A 311 -13.25 14.95 -17.48
N LEU A 312 -14.05 14.12 -18.16
CA LEU A 312 -14.12 12.69 -17.88
C LEU A 312 -12.88 11.95 -18.39
N GLU A 313 -12.45 12.21 -19.62
CA GLU A 313 -11.24 11.58 -20.19
C GLU A 313 -9.99 11.96 -19.39
N GLU A 314 -9.85 13.24 -19.05
CA GLU A 314 -8.77 13.71 -18.17
C GLU A 314 -8.80 13.01 -16.80
N ARG A 315 -9.99 12.75 -16.24
CA ARG A 315 -10.11 12.05 -14.95
C ARG A 315 -9.73 10.57 -15.05
N LEU A 316 -10.15 9.88 -16.11
CA LEU A 316 -9.73 8.50 -16.35
C LEU A 316 -8.22 8.41 -16.53
N MET A 317 -7.63 9.35 -17.28
CA MET A 317 -6.18 9.47 -17.43
C MET A 317 -5.49 9.73 -16.09
N ALA A 318 -6.01 10.64 -15.25
CA ALA A 318 -5.47 10.93 -13.93
C ALA A 318 -5.52 9.70 -12.99
N TRP A 319 -6.56 8.86 -13.10
CA TRP A 319 -6.62 7.59 -12.39
C TRP A 319 -5.57 6.60 -12.88
N LEU A 320 -5.29 6.52 -14.18
CA LEU A 320 -4.21 5.67 -14.70
C LEU A 320 -2.83 6.14 -14.22
N VAL A 321 -2.58 7.44 -14.23
CA VAL A 321 -1.34 8.03 -13.67
C VAL A 321 -1.22 7.76 -12.17
N ALA A 322 -2.33 7.86 -11.41
CA ALA A 322 -2.33 7.49 -10.00
C ALA A 322 -2.03 5.99 -9.77
N CYS A 323 -2.39 5.11 -10.72
CA CYS A 323 -2.04 3.69 -10.66
C CYS A 323 -0.53 3.44 -10.75
N GLU A 324 0.24 4.40 -11.24
CA GLU A 324 1.72 4.34 -11.32
C GLU A 324 2.38 4.80 -10.01
N ALA A 325 1.57 4.94 -8.95
CA ALA A 325 1.98 5.46 -7.67
C ALA A 325 2.52 6.90 -7.69
N VAL A 326 2.23 7.67 -8.76
CA VAL A 326 2.51 9.11 -8.83
C VAL A 326 1.74 9.84 -7.74
N GLN A 327 2.39 10.81 -7.11
CA GLN A 327 1.80 11.56 -6.01
C GLN A 327 0.59 12.39 -6.48
N PRO A 328 -0.61 12.25 -5.87
CA PRO A 328 -1.82 12.97 -6.29
C PRO A 328 -1.64 14.49 -6.49
N THR A 329 -0.98 15.16 -5.53
CA THR A 329 -0.74 16.62 -5.57
C THR A 329 0.17 17.08 -6.71
N ASP A 330 0.86 16.15 -7.37
CA ASP A 330 1.78 16.43 -8.47
C ASP A 330 1.21 15.99 -9.84
N ILE A 331 0.13 15.19 -9.88
CA ILE A 331 -0.50 14.72 -11.13
C ILE A 331 -0.91 15.89 -12.04
N LEU A 332 -1.55 16.92 -11.49
CA LEU A 332 -1.95 18.12 -12.25
C LEU A 332 -0.79 18.93 -12.84
N LYS A 333 0.45 18.69 -12.40
CA LYS A 333 1.63 19.43 -12.85
C LYS A 333 2.34 18.72 -14.00
N LEU A 334 1.92 17.51 -14.34
CA LEU A 334 2.56 16.71 -15.36
C LEU A 334 2.41 17.35 -16.74
N LYS A 335 3.48 17.25 -17.52
CA LYS A 335 3.54 17.63 -18.93
C LYS A 335 3.82 16.40 -19.77
N THR A 336 3.54 16.49 -21.08
CA THR A 336 3.88 15.38 -21.99
C THR A 336 5.38 15.10 -22.03
N THR A 337 6.23 16.10 -21.75
CA THR A 337 7.70 15.96 -21.67
C THR A 337 8.19 15.22 -20.43
N ASP A 338 7.33 15.01 -19.43
CA ASP A 338 7.66 14.18 -18.27
C ASP A 338 7.59 12.68 -18.60
N TYR A 339 7.14 12.33 -19.82
CA TYR A 339 7.08 10.95 -20.31
C TYR A 339 8.09 10.74 -21.44
N ALA A 340 9.03 9.82 -21.22
CA ALA A 340 9.91 9.32 -22.25
C ALA A 340 9.23 8.13 -22.96
N LEU A 341 9.30 8.11 -24.29
CA LEU A 341 8.68 7.09 -25.14
C LEU A 341 9.75 6.32 -25.90
N GLU A 342 9.72 5.00 -25.84
CA GLU A 342 10.63 4.11 -26.57
C GLU A 342 9.87 3.39 -27.69
N PHE A 343 10.45 3.38 -28.89
CA PHE A 343 9.87 2.77 -30.08
C PHE A 343 10.81 1.73 -30.69
N ASN A 344 10.23 0.71 -31.31
CA ASN A 344 10.99 -0.24 -32.12
C ASN A 344 11.35 0.36 -33.48
N GLN A 345 12.14 -0.37 -34.28
CA GLN A 345 12.54 0.05 -35.63
C GLN A 345 11.35 0.30 -36.58
N SER A 346 10.19 -0.32 -36.33
CA SER A 346 8.96 -0.09 -37.10
C SER A 346 8.11 1.09 -36.61
N GLY A 347 8.58 1.86 -35.61
CA GLY A 347 7.84 2.98 -35.03
C GLY A 347 6.74 2.58 -34.04
N ARG A 348 6.68 1.33 -33.61
CA ARG A 348 5.72 0.84 -32.61
C ARG A 348 6.26 1.04 -31.20
N LEU A 349 5.43 1.58 -30.30
CA LEU A 349 5.78 1.77 -28.90
C LEU A 349 6.20 0.43 -28.25
N ILE A 350 7.32 0.45 -27.52
CA ILE A 350 7.82 -0.67 -26.70
C ILE A 350 7.55 -0.38 -25.22
N ALA A 351 7.96 0.80 -24.76
CA ALA A 351 7.89 1.19 -23.38
C ALA A 351 7.67 2.70 -23.22
N MET A 352 7.20 3.10 -22.05
CA MET A 352 7.02 4.48 -21.65
C MET A 352 7.46 4.65 -20.20
N GLU A 353 8.21 5.70 -19.91
CA GLU A 353 8.72 5.98 -18.56
C GLU A 353 8.29 7.39 -18.14
N CYS A 354 7.72 7.50 -16.93
CA CYS A 354 7.41 8.78 -16.32
C CYS A 354 8.60 9.24 -15.46
N CYS A 355 8.99 10.51 -15.58
CA CYS A 355 9.98 11.14 -14.74
C CYS A 355 9.47 12.52 -14.31
N TYR A 356 9.16 12.70 -13.03
CA TYR A 356 8.51 13.92 -12.55
C TYR A 356 9.11 14.48 -11.26
N TYR A 357 9.00 15.79 -11.06
CA TYR A 357 9.46 16.45 -9.84
C TYR A 357 8.41 16.40 -8.73
N LYS A 358 8.74 15.74 -7.61
CA LYS A 358 7.85 15.66 -6.44
C LYS A 358 8.09 16.85 -5.52
N GLY A 359 7.17 17.82 -5.54
CA GLY A 359 7.35 19.11 -4.85
C GLY A 359 7.64 19.02 -3.35
N ARG A 360 6.92 18.14 -2.62
CA ARG A 360 7.08 18.00 -1.16
C ARG A 360 8.34 17.25 -0.71
N ALA A 361 8.99 16.53 -1.63
CA ALA A 361 10.25 15.82 -1.37
C ALA A 361 11.46 16.53 -1.99
N SER A 362 11.21 17.60 -2.75
CA SER A 362 12.21 18.34 -3.53
C SER A 362 13.13 17.45 -4.37
N SER A 363 12.60 16.35 -4.91
CA SER A 363 13.35 15.32 -5.63
C SER A 363 12.59 14.83 -6.84
N THR A 364 13.29 14.49 -7.92
CA THR A 364 12.72 13.77 -9.06
C THR A 364 12.37 12.33 -8.68
N ARG A 365 11.30 11.79 -9.25
CA ARG A 365 10.83 10.42 -9.04
C ARG A 365 10.54 9.76 -10.38
N GLN A 366 10.86 8.47 -10.45
CA GLN A 366 10.67 7.63 -11.62
C GLN A 366 9.81 6.43 -11.23
N PRO A 367 8.50 6.46 -11.51
CA PRO A 367 7.64 5.29 -11.46
C PRO A 367 8.16 4.10 -12.26
N ALA A 368 7.53 2.94 -12.07
CA ALA A 368 7.86 1.75 -12.84
C ALA A 368 7.60 1.97 -14.34
N ILE A 369 8.51 1.46 -15.17
CA ILE A 369 8.39 1.52 -16.64
C ILE A 369 7.09 0.83 -17.09
N LEU A 370 6.40 1.46 -18.03
CA LEU A 370 5.14 1.02 -18.59
C LEU A 370 5.38 0.27 -19.89
N MET A 371 4.95 -0.99 -19.95
CA MET A 371 5.16 -1.81 -21.14
C MET A 371 4.02 -1.63 -22.13
N ALA A 372 4.34 -1.47 -23.42
CA ALA A 372 3.36 -1.28 -24.48
C ALA A 372 2.48 -2.51 -24.77
N SER A 373 2.81 -3.67 -24.19
CA SER A 373 1.94 -4.84 -24.19
C SER A 373 0.60 -4.55 -23.48
N ASP A 374 0.64 -3.72 -22.45
CA ASP A 374 -0.45 -3.52 -21.53
C ASP A 374 -1.49 -2.53 -22.06
N CYS A 375 -2.77 -2.77 -21.75
CA CYS A 375 -3.87 -1.91 -22.19
C CYS A 375 -3.77 -0.49 -21.61
N TRP A 376 -3.37 -0.34 -20.35
CA TRP A 376 -3.20 0.97 -19.71
C TRP A 376 -2.09 1.80 -20.34
N THR A 377 -1.00 1.17 -20.78
CA THR A 377 0.09 1.89 -21.47
C THR A 377 -0.39 2.38 -22.83
N LYS A 378 -1.13 1.54 -23.57
CA LYS A 378 -1.75 1.94 -24.85
C LYS A 378 -2.74 3.08 -24.68
N ALA A 379 -3.57 3.03 -23.64
CA ALA A 379 -4.55 4.07 -23.34
C ALA A 379 -3.87 5.42 -23.08
N GLN A 380 -2.83 5.42 -22.23
CA GLN A 380 -2.05 6.62 -21.91
C GLN A 380 -1.28 7.14 -23.11
N TYR A 381 -0.60 6.27 -23.86
CA TYR A 381 0.11 6.66 -25.08
C TYR A 381 -0.83 7.32 -26.09
N ARG A 382 -2.00 6.72 -26.36
CA ARG A 382 -2.99 7.29 -27.27
C ARG A 382 -3.53 8.63 -26.80
N TYR A 383 -3.73 8.80 -25.49
CA TYR A 383 -4.08 10.08 -24.90
C TYR A 383 -2.97 11.12 -25.12
N PHE A 384 -1.70 10.75 -24.91
CA PHE A 384 -0.58 11.66 -25.15
C PHE A 384 -0.41 12.05 -26.63
N THR A 385 -0.69 11.13 -27.56
CA THR A 385 -0.58 11.44 -29.00
C THR A 385 -1.56 12.50 -29.48
N GLY A 386 -2.68 12.72 -28.77
CA GLY A 386 -3.60 13.81 -29.07
C GLY A 386 -3.28 15.14 -28.38
N LEU A 387 -2.18 15.21 -27.62
CA LEU A 387 -1.71 16.44 -26.97
C LEU A 387 -0.51 17.05 -27.71
N PRO A 388 -0.39 18.39 -27.72
CA PRO A 388 0.82 19.05 -28.19
C PRO A 388 2.03 18.72 -27.31
N VAL A 389 3.23 18.76 -27.90
CA VAL A 389 4.50 18.57 -27.18
C VAL A 389 4.66 19.66 -26.11
N SER A 390 5.10 19.29 -24.90
CA SER A 390 5.33 20.17 -23.76
C SER A 390 4.05 20.79 -23.17
N SER A 391 2.87 20.33 -23.59
CA SER A 391 1.61 20.77 -23.01
C SER A 391 1.35 20.11 -21.65
N PRO A 392 0.58 20.77 -20.75
CA PRO A 392 0.03 20.12 -19.57
C PRO A 392 -0.82 18.91 -19.96
N VAL A 393 -0.68 17.82 -19.22
CA VAL A 393 -1.47 16.59 -19.45
C VAL A 393 -2.95 16.80 -19.12
N PHE A 394 -3.24 17.73 -18.20
CA PHE A 394 -4.57 18.03 -17.68
C PHE A 394 -4.86 19.52 -17.74
N GLN A 395 -6.02 19.90 -18.27
CA GLN A 395 -6.54 21.27 -18.30
C GLN A 395 -7.57 21.50 -17.19
N PHE A 396 -8.32 20.45 -16.81
CA PHE A 396 -9.33 20.50 -15.77
C PHE A 396 -8.77 20.10 -14.40
N ASN A 397 -9.44 20.54 -13.34
CA ASN A 397 -9.09 20.12 -11.98
C ASN A 397 -9.52 18.67 -11.72
N VAL A 398 -8.68 17.71 -12.12
CA VAL A 398 -8.89 16.27 -11.89
C VAL A 398 -8.74 15.85 -10.42
N MET A 399 -8.16 16.72 -9.58
CA MET A 399 -8.03 16.51 -8.12
C MET A 399 -9.30 16.85 -7.35
N SER A 400 -10.27 17.52 -7.98
CA SER A 400 -11.54 17.86 -7.34
C SER A 400 -12.29 16.60 -6.89
N GLU A 401 -12.62 16.57 -5.60
CA GLU A 401 -13.52 15.57 -5.05
C GLU A 401 -14.91 15.75 -5.67
N LYS A 402 -15.48 14.64 -6.15
CA LYS A 402 -16.84 14.63 -6.72
C LYS A 402 -17.75 13.95 -5.73
N ALA A 403 -18.87 14.61 -5.41
CA ALA A 403 -19.95 13.97 -4.67
C ALA A 403 -20.45 12.73 -5.42
N MET A 404 -20.88 11.72 -4.67
CA MET A 404 -21.48 10.54 -5.26
C MET A 404 -22.77 10.93 -6.01
N PRO A 405 -22.84 10.70 -7.33
CA PRO A 405 -24.03 11.07 -8.09
C PRO A 405 -25.18 10.10 -7.82
N ASP A 406 -26.39 10.52 -8.16
CA ASP A 406 -27.52 9.60 -8.24
C ASP A 406 -27.31 8.68 -9.45
N ILE A 407 -26.96 7.44 -9.18
CA ILE A 407 -26.71 6.37 -10.16
C ILE A 407 -27.83 5.33 -10.18
N ARG A 408 -28.94 5.60 -9.48
CA ARG A 408 -30.11 4.72 -9.51
C ARG A 408 -30.79 4.80 -10.87
N GLU A 409 -31.37 3.68 -11.29
CA GLU A 409 -32.07 3.60 -12.56
C GLU A 409 -33.22 4.62 -12.63
N GLY A 410 -33.28 5.42 -13.70
CA GLY A 410 -34.35 6.41 -13.92
C GLY A 410 -34.22 7.75 -13.18
N PHE A 411 -33.35 7.87 -12.16
CA PHE A 411 -33.15 9.10 -11.41
C PHE A 411 -31.91 9.84 -11.92
N ALA A 412 -32.11 11.00 -12.55
CA ALA A 412 -31.07 11.65 -13.34
C ALA A 412 -30.47 12.87 -12.62
N GLN A 413 -29.25 12.72 -12.08
CA GLN A 413 -28.33 13.85 -12.01
C GLN A 413 -27.43 13.87 -13.24
N GLN A 414 -27.18 15.08 -13.76
CA GLN A 414 -26.30 15.30 -14.91
C GLN A 414 -24.88 15.54 -14.40
N GLY A 415 -23.90 14.84 -14.98
CA GLY A 415 -22.48 14.99 -14.63
C GLY A 415 -21.62 13.89 -15.23
N ASP A 416 -20.32 14.18 -15.33
CA ASP A 416 -19.27 13.31 -15.86
C ASP A 416 -19.26 11.92 -15.21
N ILE A 417 -19.41 11.85 -13.88
CA ILE A 417 -19.39 10.58 -13.14
C ILE A 417 -20.65 9.74 -13.35
N SER A 418 -21.84 10.36 -13.36
CA SER A 418 -23.08 9.62 -13.70
C SER A 418 -23.03 9.10 -15.13
N PHE A 419 -22.44 9.87 -16.05
CA PHE A 419 -22.20 9.43 -17.41
C PHE A 419 -21.25 8.22 -17.48
N LEU A 420 -20.15 8.22 -16.71
CA LEU A 420 -19.22 7.10 -16.61
C LEU A 420 -19.90 5.79 -16.17
N TRP A 421 -20.74 5.82 -15.15
CA TRP A 421 -21.47 4.62 -14.70
C TRP A 421 -22.34 4.02 -15.81
N ARG A 422 -22.99 4.89 -16.60
CA ARG A 422 -23.81 4.45 -17.72
C ARG A 422 -22.98 3.91 -18.89
N ILE A 423 -21.77 4.43 -19.11
CA ILE A 423 -20.82 3.85 -20.07
C ILE A 423 -20.50 2.41 -19.65
N TRP A 424 -20.24 2.18 -18.37
CA TRP A 424 -19.98 0.85 -17.83
C TRP A 424 -21.17 -0.09 -17.91
N GLU A 425 -22.40 0.41 -18.02
CA GLU A 425 -23.59 -0.40 -18.23
C GLU A 425 -23.74 -0.90 -19.68
N LEU A 426 -23.12 -0.22 -20.66
CA LEU A 426 -23.25 -0.54 -22.08
C LEU A 426 -22.73 -1.96 -22.39
N PRO A 427 -23.52 -2.80 -23.09
CA PRO A 427 -23.09 -4.15 -23.44
C PRO A 427 -21.86 -4.22 -24.34
N SER A 428 -21.67 -3.23 -25.21
CA SER A 428 -20.48 -3.10 -26.07
C SER A 428 -19.22 -2.89 -25.22
N VAL A 429 -19.27 -1.96 -24.27
CA VAL A 429 -18.17 -1.59 -23.39
C VAL A 429 -17.86 -2.71 -22.39
N LYS A 430 -18.87 -3.31 -21.76
CA LYS A 430 -18.70 -4.50 -20.89
C LYS A 430 -17.92 -5.60 -21.59
N ARG A 431 -18.31 -5.97 -22.82
CA ARG A 431 -17.61 -6.99 -23.61
C ARG A 431 -16.15 -6.63 -23.89
N ARG A 432 -15.85 -5.36 -24.18
CA ARG A 432 -14.46 -4.89 -24.37
C ARG A 432 -13.65 -5.02 -23.08
N ILE A 433 -14.20 -4.56 -21.96
CA ILE A 433 -13.56 -4.65 -20.64
C ILE A 433 -13.32 -6.12 -20.26
N ASP A 434 -14.32 -7.00 -20.40
CA ASP A 434 -14.20 -8.43 -20.08
C ASP A 434 -13.14 -9.14 -20.95
N ALA A 435 -13.05 -8.78 -22.23
CA ALA A 435 -12.00 -9.31 -23.11
C ALA A 435 -10.61 -8.85 -22.67
N ALA A 436 -10.46 -7.60 -22.25
CA ALA A 436 -9.20 -7.07 -21.75
C ALA A 436 -8.81 -7.66 -20.39
N LEU A 437 -9.77 -7.79 -19.46
CA LEU A 437 -9.57 -8.42 -18.16
C LEU A 437 -9.06 -9.85 -18.31
N ARG A 438 -9.68 -10.65 -19.20
CA ARG A 438 -9.21 -12.00 -19.52
C ARG A 438 -7.78 -12.01 -20.07
N ARG A 439 -7.44 -11.10 -20.99
CA ARG A 439 -6.07 -10.97 -21.53
C ARG A 439 -5.05 -10.59 -20.46
N ALA A 440 -5.44 -9.79 -19.48
CA ALA A 440 -4.59 -9.38 -18.37
C ALA A 440 -4.57 -10.38 -17.18
N GLY A 441 -5.32 -11.49 -17.25
CA GLY A 441 -5.46 -12.42 -16.13
C GLY A 441 -6.17 -11.83 -14.90
N ALA A 442 -7.02 -10.82 -15.12
CA ALA A 442 -7.69 -10.06 -14.07
C ALA A 442 -9.16 -10.48 -13.90
N SER A 443 -9.68 -10.36 -12.67
CA SER A 443 -11.12 -10.49 -12.38
C SER A 443 -11.89 -9.22 -12.72
N SER A 444 -13.21 -9.32 -12.97
CA SER A 444 -14.13 -8.20 -13.16
C SER A 444 -14.55 -7.47 -11.87
N ILE A 445 -13.91 -7.79 -10.73
CA ILE A 445 -14.39 -7.40 -9.41
C ILE A 445 -14.61 -5.89 -9.22
N PHE A 446 -13.76 -5.04 -9.80
CA PHE A 446 -13.97 -3.59 -9.73
C PHE A 446 -15.23 -3.16 -10.46
N LEU A 447 -15.40 -3.61 -11.72
CA LEU A 447 -16.56 -3.26 -12.53
C LEU A 447 -17.85 -3.80 -11.91
N ASP A 448 -17.82 -5.05 -11.43
CA ASP A 448 -18.96 -5.68 -10.75
C ASP A 448 -19.36 -4.89 -9.49
N ALA A 449 -18.38 -4.51 -8.66
CA ALA A 449 -18.62 -3.73 -7.44
C ALA A 449 -19.12 -2.33 -7.75
N ALA A 450 -18.54 -1.65 -8.76
CA ALA A 450 -18.98 -0.32 -9.18
C ALA A 450 -20.43 -0.35 -9.70
N LEU A 451 -20.80 -1.34 -10.52
CA LEU A 451 -22.16 -1.49 -11.04
C LEU A 451 -23.15 -1.93 -9.96
N ALA A 452 -22.73 -2.71 -8.97
CA ALA A 452 -23.57 -3.06 -7.83
C ALA A 452 -24.00 -1.84 -7.00
N LEU A 453 -23.27 -0.72 -7.06
CA LEU A 453 -23.65 0.54 -6.40
C LEU A 453 -24.96 1.14 -6.94
N THR A 454 -25.40 0.76 -8.14
CA THR A 454 -26.71 1.17 -8.69
C THR A 454 -27.89 0.67 -7.86
N GLN A 455 -27.69 -0.38 -7.06
CA GLN A 455 -28.67 -0.90 -6.11
C GLN A 455 -28.64 -0.19 -4.74
N GLY A 456 -27.79 0.83 -4.60
CA GLY A 456 -27.74 1.69 -3.43
C GLY A 456 -28.95 2.60 -3.31
N SER A 457 -29.15 3.14 -2.11
CA SER A 457 -30.18 4.14 -1.83
C SER A 457 -29.80 5.52 -2.39
N GLU A 458 -30.59 6.54 -2.09
CA GLU A 458 -30.29 7.91 -2.54
C GLU A 458 -28.98 8.45 -1.95
N PRO A 459 -28.16 9.19 -2.73
CA PRO A 459 -26.95 9.83 -2.22
C PRO A 459 -27.22 10.87 -1.13
N VAL A 460 -26.21 11.11 -0.29
CA VAL A 460 -26.25 12.08 0.83
C VAL A 460 -26.78 13.45 0.40
N GLY A 461 -26.36 13.97 -0.76
CA GLY A 461 -26.78 15.30 -1.22
C GLY A 461 -28.29 15.41 -1.54
N ILE A 462 -28.97 14.29 -1.76
CA ILE A 462 -30.42 14.23 -1.94
C ILE A 462 -31.11 14.07 -0.59
N PHE A 463 -30.59 13.18 0.26
CA PHE A 463 -31.08 12.94 1.62
C PHE A 463 -30.99 14.19 2.52
N ALA A 464 -29.90 14.96 2.40
CA ALA A 464 -29.57 16.12 3.24
C ALA A 464 -30.46 17.36 3.04
N LYS A 465 -31.56 17.22 2.29
CA LYS A 465 -32.63 18.23 2.23
C LYS A 465 -33.59 18.13 3.42
N THR A 466 -33.32 17.23 4.37
CA THR A 466 -34.08 17.06 5.61
C THR A 466 -33.36 17.73 6.80
N PRO A 467 -34.09 18.33 7.77
CA PRO A 467 -33.51 19.21 8.79
C PRO A 467 -32.51 18.56 9.78
N GLU A 468 -32.44 17.23 9.86
CA GLU A 468 -31.62 16.47 10.84
C GLU A 468 -30.39 15.78 10.21
N SER A 469 -30.04 16.11 8.96
CA SER A 469 -29.09 15.32 8.18
C SER A 469 -27.62 15.56 8.55
N ASN A 470 -27.07 14.76 9.45
CA ASN A 470 -25.63 14.53 9.52
C ASN A 470 -25.28 13.19 8.82
N ILE A 471 -24.01 12.98 8.44
CA ILE A 471 -23.58 11.77 7.71
C ILE A 471 -23.73 10.48 8.52
N GLY A 472 -23.66 10.58 9.86
CA GLY A 472 -23.90 9.45 10.76
C GLY A 472 -25.35 8.99 10.69
N ALA A 473 -26.28 9.94 10.83
CA ALA A 473 -27.71 9.70 10.66
C ALA A 473 -28.00 9.06 9.30
N TYR A 474 -27.46 9.60 8.20
CA TYR A 474 -27.63 8.99 6.87
C TYR A 474 -27.21 7.51 6.84
N ARG A 475 -26.06 7.15 7.42
CA ARG A 475 -25.58 5.75 7.44
C ARG A 475 -26.43 4.84 8.31
N GLU A 476 -27.04 5.37 9.36
CA GLU A 476 -27.88 4.61 10.29
C GLU A 476 -29.32 4.46 9.76
N THR A 477 -29.87 5.49 9.12
CA THR A 477 -31.27 5.48 8.66
C THR A 477 -31.42 4.84 7.28
N VAL A 478 -30.39 4.89 6.43
CA VAL A 478 -30.48 4.44 5.03
C VAL A 478 -29.89 3.04 4.88
N ALA A 479 -30.76 2.06 4.59
CA ALA A 479 -30.41 0.65 4.51
C ALA A 479 -29.24 0.32 3.56
N ARG A 480 -29.13 1.02 2.43
CA ARG A 480 -28.03 0.86 1.46
C ARG A 480 -27.33 2.19 1.22
N SER A 481 -26.82 2.78 2.29
CA SER A 481 -26.09 4.06 2.24
C SER A 481 -24.94 4.03 1.24
N LEU A 482 -24.86 5.04 0.37
CA LEU A 482 -23.77 5.22 -0.57
C LEU A 482 -22.63 6.05 0.05
N PRO A 483 -21.40 5.94 -0.48
CA PRO A 483 -20.32 6.88 -0.13
C PRO A 483 -20.74 8.33 -0.39
N GLN A 484 -20.23 9.28 0.39
CA GLN A 484 -20.51 10.71 0.19
C GLN A 484 -19.84 11.23 -1.10
N HIS A 485 -18.63 10.74 -1.38
CA HIS A 485 -17.80 11.11 -2.51
C HIS A 485 -17.32 9.87 -3.24
N ILE A 486 -17.04 10.01 -4.53
CA ILE A 486 -16.30 8.98 -5.26
C ILE A 486 -14.87 8.89 -4.74
N PHE A 487 -14.24 7.74 -4.96
CA PHE A 487 -12.84 7.53 -4.60
C PHE A 487 -11.92 8.58 -5.27
N SER A 488 -10.92 9.03 -4.52
CA SER A 488 -9.95 10.05 -4.95
C SER A 488 -8.67 9.45 -5.53
N LEU A 489 -7.81 10.28 -6.13
CA LEU A 489 -6.49 9.84 -6.61
C LEU A 489 -5.63 9.23 -5.48
N THR A 490 -5.84 9.66 -4.23
CA THR A 490 -5.18 9.07 -3.05
C THR A 490 -5.61 7.62 -2.82
N HIS A 491 -6.90 7.30 -3.01
CA HIS A 491 -7.40 5.93 -2.91
C HIS A 491 -6.73 5.04 -3.93
N VAL A 492 -6.68 5.48 -5.20
CA VAL A 492 -6.05 4.76 -6.29
C VAL A 492 -4.54 4.57 -6.03
N LYS A 493 -3.83 5.65 -5.73
CA LYS A 493 -2.37 5.62 -5.48
C LYS A 493 -2.00 4.71 -4.31
N THR A 494 -2.76 4.75 -3.22
CA THR A 494 -2.46 3.92 -2.03
C THR A 494 -2.73 2.45 -2.31
N THR A 495 -3.81 2.15 -3.05
CA THR A 495 -4.10 0.79 -3.51
C THR A 495 -3.01 0.27 -4.43
N ALA A 496 -2.48 1.11 -5.33
CA ALA A 496 -1.36 0.73 -6.21
C ALA A 496 -0.10 0.33 -5.43
N VAL A 497 0.23 1.05 -4.36
CA VAL A 497 1.34 0.70 -3.46
C VAL A 497 1.04 -0.60 -2.71
N HIS A 498 -0.16 -0.76 -2.14
CA HIS A 498 -0.52 -2.00 -1.43
C HIS A 498 -0.50 -3.22 -2.36
N ALA A 499 -0.95 -3.05 -3.60
CA ALA A 499 -0.98 -4.08 -4.64
C ALA A 499 0.42 -4.57 -5.04
N GLY A 500 1.44 -3.70 -4.98
CA GLY A 500 2.84 -4.01 -5.30
C GLY A 500 3.67 -4.55 -4.12
N SER A 501 3.04 -4.76 -2.96
CA SER A 501 3.71 -5.20 -1.74
C SER A 501 4.42 -6.56 -1.85
N ASP A 502 4.20 -7.35 -2.91
CA ASP A 502 4.94 -8.61 -3.19
C ASP A 502 6.36 -8.33 -3.60
N ARG A 503 6.51 -7.27 -4.41
CA ARG A 503 7.75 -6.93 -5.08
C ARG A 503 8.71 -6.21 -4.15
N TYR A 504 8.19 -5.59 -3.09
CA TYR A 504 9.00 -4.86 -2.13
C TYR A 504 10.07 -5.73 -1.46
N ARG A 505 11.32 -5.25 -1.46
CA ARG A 505 12.40 -5.71 -0.59
C ARG A 505 13.06 -4.51 0.11
N ASP A 506 13.39 -4.68 1.39
CA ASP A 506 14.01 -3.62 2.20
C ASP A 506 15.38 -3.20 1.66
N SER A 507 16.06 -4.11 0.96
CA SER A 507 17.37 -3.91 0.33
C SER A 507 17.30 -3.49 -1.14
N ASP A 508 16.11 -3.18 -1.69
CA ASP A 508 16.00 -2.71 -3.06
C ASP A 508 16.69 -1.34 -3.20
N LEU A 509 17.68 -1.27 -4.10
CA LEU A 509 18.42 -0.03 -4.40
C LEU A 509 17.53 1.01 -5.09
N ILE A 510 16.51 0.55 -5.83
CA ILE A 510 15.64 1.39 -6.63
C ILE A 510 14.21 1.25 -6.11
N ASN A 511 13.62 2.36 -5.66
CA ASN A 511 12.22 2.43 -5.29
C ASN A 511 11.44 3.16 -6.39
N HIS A 512 10.55 2.43 -7.07
CA HIS A 512 9.70 2.93 -8.16
C HIS A 512 8.41 3.61 -7.70
N HIS A 513 8.26 3.89 -6.40
CA HIS A 513 7.12 4.62 -5.89
C HIS A 513 7.47 6.08 -5.62
N SER A 514 6.44 6.91 -5.47
CA SER A 514 6.60 8.32 -5.13
C SER A 514 7.15 8.56 -3.71
N HIS A 515 7.67 7.57 -3.00
CA HIS A 515 8.19 7.67 -1.63
C HIS A 515 9.46 6.84 -1.45
N THR A 516 10.09 6.90 -0.27
CA THR A 516 11.31 6.13 0.04
C THR A 516 10.96 4.73 0.56
N SER A 517 11.88 3.77 0.46
CA SER A 517 11.69 2.40 0.97
C SER A 517 11.42 2.38 2.48
N ALA A 518 12.03 3.30 3.24
CA ALA A 518 11.71 3.49 4.66
C ALA A 518 10.26 3.94 4.88
N THR A 519 9.75 4.85 4.04
CA THR A 519 8.35 5.28 4.12
C THR A 519 7.41 4.13 3.76
N GLU A 520 7.81 3.29 2.80
CA GLU A 520 7.01 2.14 2.36
C GLU A 520 6.84 1.13 3.49
N LYS A 521 7.96 0.74 4.11
CA LYS A 521 8.03 -0.15 5.26
C LYS A 521 7.17 0.30 6.43
N HIS A 522 7.25 1.59 6.77
CA HIS A 522 6.64 2.10 7.99
C HIS A 522 5.22 2.64 7.81
N ALA A 523 4.81 3.00 6.61
CA ALA A 523 3.49 3.62 6.37
C ALA A 523 2.54 2.79 5.50
N TYR A 524 3.04 1.89 4.63
CA TYR A 524 2.20 1.13 3.70
C TYR A 524 2.23 -0.39 3.96
N LEU A 525 3.30 -0.92 4.53
CA LEU A 525 3.40 -2.32 4.94
C LEU A 525 3.00 -2.48 6.40
N THR A 526 1.70 -2.25 6.65
CA THR A 526 1.08 -2.34 7.98
C THR A 526 -0.07 -3.33 7.97
N ASP A 527 -0.70 -3.58 9.13
CA ASP A 527 -1.86 -4.46 9.25
C ASP A 527 -3.08 -4.00 8.43
N ALA A 528 -3.10 -2.73 8.00
CA ALA A 528 -4.09 -2.20 7.09
C ALA A 528 -3.95 -2.77 5.66
N ASN A 529 -2.76 -3.25 5.28
CA ASN A 529 -2.54 -3.90 3.99
C ASN A 529 -2.78 -5.41 4.10
N LYS A 530 -3.99 -5.85 3.75
CA LYS A 530 -4.39 -7.26 3.80
C LYS A 530 -3.52 -8.19 2.96
N ASP A 531 -3.02 -7.75 1.79
CA ASP A 531 -2.13 -8.59 0.98
C ASP A 531 -0.78 -8.81 1.68
N PHE A 532 -0.24 -7.78 2.35
CA PHE A 532 0.96 -7.91 3.18
C PHE A 532 0.72 -8.85 4.36
N VAL A 533 -0.36 -8.67 5.11
CA VAL A 533 -0.73 -9.55 6.24
C VAL A 533 -0.88 -11.00 5.79
N ASN A 534 -1.58 -11.24 4.68
CA ASN A 534 -1.77 -12.57 4.12
C ASN A 534 -0.45 -13.23 3.68
N ARG A 535 0.52 -12.45 3.20
CA ARG A 535 1.86 -12.96 2.90
C ARG A 535 2.64 -13.28 4.17
N ALA A 536 2.69 -12.36 5.12
CA ALA A 536 3.34 -12.59 6.42
C ALA A 536 2.79 -13.87 7.06
N GLY A 537 1.47 -14.02 7.13
CA GLY A 537 0.83 -15.23 7.65
C GLY A 537 1.15 -16.50 6.86
N ARG A 538 1.30 -16.44 5.53
CA ARG A 538 1.75 -17.60 4.71
C ARG A 538 3.19 -17.99 5.04
N VAL A 539 4.09 -17.02 5.14
CA VAL A 539 5.50 -17.27 5.51
C VAL A 539 5.56 -17.88 6.91
N THR A 540 4.83 -17.32 7.88
CA THR A 540 4.75 -17.89 9.23
C THR A 540 4.25 -19.34 9.22
N ARG A 541 3.19 -19.65 8.47
CA ARG A 541 2.70 -21.05 8.35
C ARG A 541 3.73 -21.97 7.71
N LEU A 542 4.44 -21.53 6.68
CA LEU A 542 5.51 -22.31 6.04
C LEU A 542 6.64 -22.60 7.01
N VAL A 543 7.13 -21.58 7.73
CA VAL A 543 8.19 -21.74 8.74
C VAL A 543 7.74 -22.65 9.87
N LEU A 544 6.53 -22.47 10.40
CA LEU A 544 5.99 -23.36 11.43
C LEU A 544 5.84 -24.80 10.94
N ASN A 545 5.40 -24.99 9.69
CA ASN A 545 5.31 -26.30 9.07
C ASN A 545 6.68 -26.96 8.89
N ASP A 546 7.71 -26.19 8.53
CA ASP A 546 9.08 -26.66 8.39
C ASP A 546 9.70 -27.01 9.75
N LEU A 547 9.50 -26.15 10.75
CA LEU A 547 9.88 -26.44 12.14
C LEU A 547 9.21 -27.73 12.62
N GLN A 548 7.90 -27.90 12.41
CA GLN A 548 7.16 -29.08 12.85
C GLN A 548 7.59 -30.37 12.14
N ASN A 549 7.81 -30.32 10.83
CA ASN A 549 7.99 -31.54 10.03
C ASN A 549 9.45 -31.88 9.70
N VAL A 550 10.37 -30.92 9.83
CA VAL A 550 11.80 -31.10 9.52
C VAL A 550 12.65 -30.95 10.78
N VAL A 551 12.46 -29.89 11.57
CA VAL A 551 13.33 -29.61 12.73
C VAL A 551 12.93 -30.43 13.96
N TYR A 552 11.63 -30.54 14.25
CA TYR A 552 11.11 -31.19 15.46
C TYR A 552 10.46 -32.55 15.21
N ARG A 553 10.65 -33.14 14.01
CA ARG A 553 10.13 -34.48 13.71
C ARG A 553 11.23 -35.53 13.96
N PRO A 554 11.10 -36.38 14.99
CA PRO A 554 12.07 -37.45 15.23
C PRO A 554 12.07 -38.45 14.06
N SER A 555 13.27 -38.83 13.60
CA SER A 555 13.42 -39.70 12.43
C SER A 555 13.34 -41.17 12.81
N VAL A 556 12.14 -41.65 13.09
CA VAL A 556 11.87 -43.06 13.44
C VAL A 556 12.43 -44.02 12.39
N SER A 557 12.39 -43.66 11.10
CA SER A 557 12.97 -44.45 10.02
C SER A 557 14.50 -44.51 10.07
N ALA A 558 15.18 -43.41 10.43
CA ALA A 558 16.62 -43.41 10.57
C ALA A 558 17.05 -44.20 11.82
N MET A 559 16.32 -44.08 12.93
CA MET A 559 16.53 -44.91 14.12
C MET A 559 16.37 -46.40 13.77
N ALA A 560 15.29 -46.78 13.09
CA ALA A 560 15.04 -48.16 12.68
C ALA A 560 16.13 -48.70 11.74
N ALA A 561 16.60 -47.89 10.78
CA ALA A 561 17.70 -48.27 9.89
C ALA A 561 19.01 -48.50 10.66
N ALA A 562 19.37 -47.58 11.57
CA ALA A 562 20.57 -47.71 12.39
C ALA A 562 20.52 -48.93 13.32
N VAL A 563 19.35 -49.24 13.89
CA VAL A 563 19.15 -50.47 14.67
C VAL A 563 19.33 -51.70 13.78
N ASN A 564 18.75 -51.72 12.58
CA ASN A 564 18.90 -52.84 11.64
C ASN A 564 20.36 -53.03 11.21
N ASP A 565 21.12 -51.96 10.96
CA ASP A 565 22.54 -52.03 10.62
C ASP A 565 23.37 -52.62 11.77
N LEU A 566 23.08 -52.20 13.01
CA LEU A 566 23.67 -52.80 14.21
C LEU A 566 23.27 -54.27 14.34
N GLU A 567 22.02 -54.63 14.07
CA GLU A 567 21.54 -56.00 14.15
C GLU A 567 22.21 -56.93 13.11
N LEU A 568 22.34 -56.49 11.86
CA LEU A 568 22.99 -57.22 10.76
C LEU A 568 24.47 -57.45 11.03
N SER A 569 25.14 -56.47 11.64
CA SER A 569 26.53 -56.60 12.06
C SER A 569 26.69 -57.45 13.34
N THR A 570 25.61 -57.71 14.10
CA THR A 570 25.73 -58.41 15.39
C THR A 570 25.51 -59.91 15.31
N ARG A 571 26.50 -60.68 15.80
CA ARG A 571 26.42 -62.12 16.03
C ARG A 571 26.51 -62.45 17.52
N VAL A 572 25.47 -63.11 18.03
CA VAL A 572 25.46 -63.69 19.37
C VAL A 572 26.20 -65.03 19.32
N VAL A 573 27.23 -65.20 20.14
CA VAL A 573 28.11 -66.38 20.13
C VAL A 573 28.07 -67.09 21.48
N GLU A 574 27.97 -68.42 21.47
CA GLU A 574 28.10 -69.23 22.68
C GLU A 574 29.51 -69.08 23.25
N ALA A 575 29.63 -68.77 24.55
CA ALA A 575 30.91 -68.62 25.21
C ALA A 575 31.64 -69.98 25.27
N THR A 576 32.50 -70.26 24.30
CA THR A 576 33.49 -71.33 24.41
C THR A 576 34.56 -70.87 25.40
N GLY A 577 34.74 -71.62 26.49
CA GLY A 577 35.66 -71.31 27.60
C GLY A 577 37.15 -71.33 27.22
N SER A 578 37.56 -70.46 26.30
CA SER A 578 38.95 -70.17 25.96
C SER A 578 39.38 -68.87 26.63
N GLU A 579 40.40 -68.95 27.49
CA GLU A 579 40.93 -67.87 28.35
C GLU A 579 41.58 -66.67 27.60
N ASP A 580 41.27 -66.44 26.33
CA ASP A 580 41.98 -65.47 25.46
C ASP A 580 41.10 -64.32 24.94
N ILE A 581 40.04 -63.97 25.67
CA ILE A 581 39.21 -62.80 25.35
C ILE A 581 39.51 -61.70 26.38
N ARG A 582 40.34 -60.73 25.97
CA ARG A 582 40.52 -59.46 26.69
C ARG A 582 39.14 -58.81 26.86
N VAL A 583 38.63 -58.85 28.08
CA VAL A 583 37.44 -58.11 28.50
C VAL A 583 37.78 -56.62 28.39
N HIS A 584 37.36 -56.00 27.29
CA HIS A 584 37.47 -54.55 27.13
C HIS A 584 36.49 -53.88 28.09
N SER A 585 37.02 -53.02 28.95
CA SER A 585 36.28 -52.21 29.90
C SER A 585 35.22 -51.35 29.20
N LEU A 586 34.08 -51.21 29.89
CA LEU A 586 32.83 -50.49 29.57
C LEU A 586 32.94 -49.04 29.05
N ASP A 587 34.12 -48.49 28.83
CA ASP A 587 34.33 -47.05 28.67
C ASP A 587 34.91 -46.62 27.31
N GLN A 588 35.06 -47.55 26.35
CA GLN A 588 35.47 -47.19 25.01
C GLN A 588 34.25 -47.06 24.09
N SER A 589 34.05 -45.84 23.60
CA SER A 589 33.39 -45.57 22.32
C SER A 589 33.66 -46.73 21.38
N ILE A 590 32.60 -47.38 20.88
CA ILE A 590 32.63 -48.54 19.98
C ILE A 590 33.66 -48.25 18.87
N GLU A 591 34.91 -48.65 19.08
CA GLU A 591 35.94 -48.56 18.07
C GLU A 591 35.67 -49.74 17.16
N ARG A 592 35.10 -49.42 15.99
CA ARG A 592 35.01 -50.35 14.86
C ARG A 592 36.41 -50.91 14.65
N ILE A 593 36.60 -52.18 14.97
CA ILE A 593 37.83 -52.89 14.64
C ILE A 593 37.91 -52.87 13.12
N GLN A 594 38.89 -52.14 12.59
CA GLN A 594 39.23 -52.11 11.17
C GLN A 594 39.68 -53.50 10.75
N ASN A 595 38.74 -54.39 10.41
CA ASN A 595 38.83 -55.31 9.26
C ASN A 595 37.71 -56.37 9.18
N ASP A 596 36.74 -56.44 10.09
CA ASP A 596 35.50 -57.21 9.88
C ASP A 596 34.31 -56.45 10.49
N ASP A 597 33.28 -56.15 9.69
CA ASP A 597 32.05 -55.43 10.08
C ASP A 597 31.12 -56.25 11.01
N ILE A 598 31.69 -57.03 11.94
CA ILE A 598 30.95 -57.97 12.80
C ILE A 598 31.16 -57.64 14.28
N ILE A 599 30.07 -57.29 14.96
CA ILE A 599 29.97 -57.12 16.41
C ILE A 599 29.70 -58.50 17.03
N LEU A 600 30.60 -58.98 17.89
CA LEU A 600 30.41 -60.23 18.62
C LEU A 600 29.85 -59.94 20.01
N VAL A 601 28.68 -60.50 20.31
CA VAL A 601 28.04 -60.40 21.62
C VAL A 601 28.09 -61.78 22.29
N PRO A 602 28.81 -61.95 23.41
CA PRO A 602 28.88 -63.24 24.10
C PRO A 602 27.55 -63.53 24.80
N ASP A 603 27.01 -64.75 24.61
CA ASP A 603 25.80 -65.22 25.32
C ASP A 603 26.14 -65.67 26.74
N THR A 604 26.41 -64.70 27.62
CA THR A 604 26.65 -64.94 29.05
C THR A 604 25.66 -64.17 29.92
N VAL A 605 25.48 -64.68 31.15
CA VAL A 605 24.57 -64.08 32.14
C VAL A 605 24.99 -62.65 32.47
N GLU A 606 26.30 -62.36 32.54
CA GLU A 606 26.84 -61.02 32.83
C GLU A 606 26.51 -60.01 31.73
N GLN A 607 26.67 -60.41 30.46
CA GLN A 607 26.37 -59.54 29.32
C GLN A 607 24.86 -59.26 29.21
N ALA A 608 24.03 -60.28 29.44
CA ALA A 608 22.59 -60.12 29.48
C ALA A 608 22.14 -59.23 30.67
N LEU A 609 22.76 -59.39 31.85
CA LEU A 609 22.54 -58.52 33.02
C LEU A 609 22.84 -57.05 32.70
N LEU A 610 23.95 -56.79 32.00
CA LEU A 610 24.33 -55.43 31.59
C LEU A 610 23.28 -54.81 30.65
N PHE A 611 22.79 -55.55 29.66
CA PHE A 611 21.74 -55.07 28.76
C PHE A 611 20.44 -54.77 29.53
N ILE A 612 20.00 -55.69 30.40
CA ILE A 612 18.80 -55.51 31.22
C ILE A 612 18.93 -54.26 32.11
N HIS A 613 20.10 -54.08 32.76
CA HIS A 613 20.35 -52.92 33.61
C HIS A 613 20.33 -51.60 32.82
N THR A 614 21.00 -51.58 31.65
CA THR A 614 21.06 -50.40 30.78
C THR A 614 19.67 -49.98 30.28
N ILE A 615 18.84 -50.94 29.87
CA ILE A 615 17.45 -50.68 29.43
C ILE A 615 16.62 -50.12 30.58
N ALA A 616 16.68 -50.74 31.76
CA ALA A 616 15.91 -50.32 32.93
C ALA A 616 16.29 -48.91 33.42
N GLU A 617 17.58 -48.58 33.45
CA GLU A 617 18.04 -47.22 33.79
C GLU A 617 17.63 -46.21 32.72
N ALA A 618 17.67 -46.58 31.43
CA ALA A 618 17.26 -45.71 30.34
C ALA A 618 15.76 -45.37 30.43
N GLU A 619 14.91 -46.36 30.71
CA GLU A 619 13.46 -46.15 30.92
C GLU A 619 13.17 -45.26 32.13
N ALA A 620 13.86 -45.48 33.25
CA ALA A 620 13.66 -44.71 34.48
C ALA A 620 14.08 -43.24 34.33
N ARG A 621 15.17 -42.99 33.59
CA ARG A 621 15.77 -41.66 33.44
C ARG A 621 15.34 -40.93 32.16
N LEU A 622 14.62 -41.57 31.24
CA LEU A 622 14.21 -41.00 29.96
C LEU A 622 13.57 -39.59 30.05
N PRO A 623 12.63 -39.30 30.99
CA PRO A 623 12.05 -37.96 31.09
C PRO A 623 13.07 -36.88 31.46
N GLN A 624 14.02 -37.21 32.33
CA GLN A 624 15.10 -36.29 32.73
C GLN A 624 16.09 -36.09 31.58
N MET A 625 16.44 -37.17 30.88
CA MET A 625 17.38 -37.12 29.76
C MET A 625 16.81 -36.38 28.54
N LEU A 626 15.51 -36.50 28.26
CA LEU A 626 14.86 -35.74 27.19
C LEU A 626 14.83 -34.23 27.47
N ALA A 627 14.78 -33.83 28.74
CA ALA A 627 14.82 -32.43 29.13
C ALA A 627 16.22 -31.81 29.00
N VAL A 628 17.27 -32.60 29.23
CA VAL A 628 18.67 -32.11 29.24
C VAL A 628 19.37 -32.36 27.90
N ARG A 629 19.21 -33.53 27.28
CA ARG A 629 19.94 -33.96 26.07
C ARG A 629 19.06 -34.72 25.05
N PRO A 630 18.05 -34.07 24.45
CA PRO A 630 17.12 -34.73 23.51
C PRO A 630 17.83 -35.35 22.29
N ASP A 631 18.85 -34.69 21.74
CA ASP A 631 19.60 -35.18 20.57
C ASP A 631 20.36 -36.48 20.84
N TRP A 632 20.97 -36.61 22.03
CA TRP A 632 21.69 -37.83 22.42
C TRP A 632 20.70 -38.98 22.67
N VAL A 633 19.55 -38.67 23.26
CA VAL A 633 18.48 -39.65 23.47
C VAL A 633 18.02 -40.21 22.12
N GLU A 634 17.70 -39.35 21.15
CA GLU A 634 17.23 -39.78 19.83
C GLU A 634 18.30 -40.56 19.05
N ARG A 635 19.52 -40.03 18.98
CA ARG A 635 20.57 -40.55 18.09
C ARG A 635 21.42 -41.66 18.69
N THR A 636 21.38 -41.87 20.00
CA THR A 636 22.25 -42.84 20.68
C THR A 636 21.47 -43.74 21.61
N LEU A 637 20.75 -43.18 22.60
CA LEU A 637 20.10 -43.98 23.64
C LEU A 637 19.05 -44.91 23.06
N LEU A 638 18.08 -44.36 22.31
CA LEU A 638 16.97 -45.14 21.76
C LEU A 638 17.46 -46.23 20.81
N ILE A 639 18.46 -45.91 19.97
CA ILE A 639 19.08 -46.88 19.06
C ILE A 639 19.74 -48.02 19.84
N ARG A 640 20.51 -47.70 20.90
CA ARG A 640 21.20 -48.71 21.72
C ARG A 640 20.22 -49.57 22.50
N VAL A 641 19.22 -48.96 23.13
CA VAL A 641 18.19 -49.66 23.92
C VAL A 641 17.40 -50.63 23.06
N GLU A 642 16.96 -50.20 21.88
CA GLU A 642 16.27 -51.07 20.92
C GLU A 642 17.19 -52.21 20.45
N TRP A 643 18.45 -51.92 20.09
CA TRP A 643 19.42 -52.95 19.69
C TRP A 643 19.70 -53.97 20.82
N MET A 644 19.87 -53.52 22.07
CA MET A 644 20.04 -54.41 23.23
C MET A 644 18.82 -55.29 23.45
N THR A 645 17.62 -54.72 23.33
CA THR A 645 16.35 -55.44 23.48
C THR A 645 16.22 -56.57 22.46
N ARG A 646 16.59 -56.31 21.19
CA ARG A 646 16.61 -57.34 20.13
C ARG A 646 17.65 -58.42 20.36
N ASN A 647 18.83 -58.08 20.89
CA ASN A 647 19.87 -59.07 21.21
C ASN A 647 19.49 -59.93 22.41
N LEU A 648 18.88 -59.36 23.46
CA LEU A 648 18.36 -60.13 24.60
C LEU A 648 17.38 -61.23 24.17
N ALA A 649 16.52 -60.95 23.19
CA ALA A 649 15.61 -61.95 22.63
C ALA A 649 16.33 -63.12 21.91
N ARG A 650 17.59 -62.93 21.50
CA ARG A 650 18.43 -63.93 20.83
C ARG A 650 19.34 -64.69 21.80
N MET A 651 19.50 -64.23 23.04
CA MET A 651 20.37 -64.81 24.06
C MET A 651 19.65 -65.88 24.89
N ARG A 652 20.29 -67.04 25.09
CA ARG A 652 19.76 -68.10 25.97
C ARG A 652 19.91 -67.75 27.45
N SER A 653 20.95 -66.99 27.79
CA SER A 653 21.23 -66.54 29.16
C SER A 653 20.26 -65.49 29.69
N ALA A 654 19.41 -64.89 28.84
CA ALA A 654 18.53 -63.77 29.19
C ALA A 654 17.55 -64.10 30.32
N ALA A 655 16.97 -65.30 30.33
CA ALA A 655 16.00 -65.69 31.36
C ALA A 655 16.63 -65.81 32.76
N GLU A 656 17.85 -66.34 32.82
CA GLU A 656 18.60 -66.48 34.07
C GLU A 656 19.11 -65.11 34.55
N ALA A 657 19.63 -64.27 33.63
CA ALA A 657 20.02 -62.90 33.91
C ALA A 657 18.86 -62.06 34.47
N GLN A 658 17.66 -62.19 33.91
CA GLN A 658 16.47 -61.49 34.40
C GLN A 658 16.14 -61.87 35.85
N LYS A 659 16.32 -63.13 36.21
CA LYS A 659 16.11 -63.62 37.57
C LYS A 659 17.15 -63.03 38.54
N GLN A 660 18.42 -63.04 38.14
CA GLN A 660 19.51 -62.47 38.95
C GLN A 660 19.43 -60.95 39.07
N TYR A 661 18.93 -60.27 38.05
CA TYR A 661 18.77 -58.80 38.06
C TYR A 661 17.84 -58.34 39.18
N ALA A 662 16.78 -59.09 39.48
CA ALA A 662 15.84 -58.75 40.55
C ALA A 662 16.53 -58.62 41.91
N ASP A 663 17.51 -59.49 42.18
CA ASP A 663 18.27 -59.50 43.43
C ASP A 663 19.44 -58.50 43.42
N LEU A 664 20.08 -58.29 42.25
CA LEU A 664 21.28 -57.46 42.11
C LEU A 664 21.00 -55.97 41.85
N LYS A 665 19.80 -55.62 41.37
CA LYS A 665 19.42 -54.24 41.02
C LYS A 665 19.81 -53.16 42.06
N PRO A 666 19.64 -53.36 43.38
CA PRO A 666 20.00 -52.35 44.38
C PRO A 666 21.52 -52.07 44.48
N HIS A 667 22.33 -52.97 43.94
CA HIS A 667 23.80 -52.95 44.06
C HIS A 667 24.50 -52.53 42.76
N LEU A 668 23.75 -52.32 41.68
CA LEU A 668 24.30 -51.91 40.38
C LEU A 668 24.44 -50.37 40.30
N PRO A 669 25.49 -49.86 39.64
CA PRO A 669 25.77 -48.42 39.58
C PRO A 669 24.84 -47.68 38.62
N ASN A 670 24.51 -46.42 38.92
CA ASN A 670 23.75 -45.59 37.99
C ASN A 670 24.58 -45.28 36.73
N LEU A 671 24.04 -45.62 35.55
CA LEU A 671 24.77 -45.52 34.30
C LEU A 671 24.71 -44.14 33.63
N PHE A 672 23.73 -43.30 33.97
CA PHE A 672 23.47 -42.05 33.23
C PHE A 672 23.61 -40.77 34.05
N ASP A 673 23.98 -40.85 35.34
CA ASP A 673 24.08 -39.68 36.22
C ASP A 673 25.08 -38.63 35.68
N TYR A 674 26.21 -39.06 35.12
CA TYR A 674 27.22 -38.16 34.53
C TYR A 674 26.69 -37.33 33.34
N LEU A 675 25.68 -37.85 32.61
CA LEU A 675 25.03 -37.14 31.50
C LEU A 675 24.04 -36.09 31.98
N LEU A 676 23.60 -36.18 33.24
CA LEU A 676 22.69 -35.22 33.89
C LEU A 676 23.46 -34.09 34.60
N GLU A 677 24.72 -34.31 34.95
CA GLU A 677 25.57 -33.35 35.69
C GLU A 677 26.24 -32.29 34.80
N THR A 678 26.34 -32.53 33.49
CA THR A 678 27.05 -31.65 32.55
C THR A 678 26.07 -31.02 31.55
N VAL A 679 25.89 -29.70 31.63
CA VAL A 679 25.18 -28.89 30.63
C VAL A 679 26.24 -28.23 29.75
N GLU A 680 26.34 -28.65 28.48
CA GLU A 680 27.05 -27.87 27.45
C GLU A 680 26.06 -26.96 26.70
#